data_AF-A0A2P8VKZ7-F1
#
_entry.id   AF-A0A2P8VKZ7-F1
#
_cell.length_a   1.000
_cell.length_b   1.000
_cell.length_c   1.000
_cell.angle_alpha   90.00
_cell.angle_beta   90.00
_cell.angle_gamma   90.00
#
_symmetry.space_group_name_H-M   'P 1'
#
loop_
_entity.id
_entity.type
_entity.pdbx_description
1 polymer ?
#
loop_
_entity_poly.entity_id
_entity_poly.type
_entity_poly.pdbx_seq_one_letter_code
_entity_poly.pdbx_strand_id
1 'polypeptide(L)'
;MSHEPLYANGRALTLDKRVGKGGEGEVFSVSNLPGYAVKRYLNALAAEREPKIRALVASQLADSVPTVAFPCQVVENKQGKFVGFLMRLVDKHKEIHELQTPTSRQKHFPKADYRFIVRVALNVARVMAQLHAQGCVVGDINQRGILVSPEATVVLIDADSFQVNAGGRDWLCAVGVPEYTPPELQGKTLKAIVRTADHDAFGLAVCLFQLLCMDRHPFSGSYTGEGEMPLEKAIEEFRFAYSARATGMEPPPGTVRLKDFPASVHQLFEEAFSPAHVGKRPAAADWVAAMQAFEGELRMCSRNKLHHYARHATECPWCRMESRYGRPLFLNSDYSRMHLAGGQRDARHGLVLDLAALMAAVNGVPLPGAISVPLPPVSAAPPPQDNARLLRLKRRALPVARGVGAALVPLAALGVYLGMPWFYGLALAALGLTPLGVKFSADRYLARHQQLCGEIVARVATLQQAAPLSRAIKVKAEIYEAVEQFRQLSTAFSQQAAEWDSERRTKQLDDHLVRQQIRRATLSRITTTDCATLASWGFTTALDIKQQNVRVVPGIGPIKSANLHTWLQELDRGFSYRSAWTAVDHHQVRTRQNEILIKQQGMEERIKKSLSVFQSLALETDRWKNSVDSELTALFARLAQCEADIRCLGLKVPTRPPLNPIAAPTLASFQQAATVAQPAPVLCPRCQSPMVRRVARRGPGNGRAFWGCGRYPGCNGTRPI
;
A
#
# COMPACT_ATOMS: atom_id res chain seq x y z
N MET A 1 -22.18 -16.44 30.41
CA MET A 1 -21.65 -16.40 31.78
C MET A 1 -22.19 -15.14 32.43
N SER A 2 -22.99 -15.25 33.50
CA SER A 2 -23.56 -14.08 34.17
C SER A 2 -22.46 -13.36 34.94
N HIS A 3 -22.15 -12.13 34.54
CA HIS A 3 -21.24 -11.28 35.32
C HIS A 3 -21.90 -10.97 36.68
N GLU A 4 -21.12 -11.07 37.75
CA GLU A 4 -21.53 -10.60 39.07
C GLU A 4 -21.94 -9.12 38.98
N PRO A 5 -23.08 -8.72 39.57
CA PRO A 5 -23.54 -7.33 39.52
C PRO A 5 -22.56 -6.39 40.24
N LEU A 6 -22.17 -5.32 39.55
CA LEU A 6 -21.22 -4.30 40.01
C LEU A 6 -21.94 -2.99 40.30
N TYR A 7 -21.37 -2.18 41.19
CA TYR A 7 -21.92 -0.90 41.64
C TYR A 7 -20.81 0.16 41.65
N ALA A 8 -21.17 1.40 41.32
CA ALA A 8 -20.33 2.58 41.57
C ALA A 8 -21.19 3.64 42.28
N ASN A 9 -20.73 4.13 43.44
CA ASN A 9 -21.50 5.05 44.29
C ASN A 9 -22.96 4.61 44.51
N GLY A 10 -23.18 3.31 44.78
CA GLY A 10 -24.53 2.74 44.98
C GLY A 10 -25.36 2.53 43.72
N ARG A 11 -24.92 3.00 42.54
CA ARG A 11 -25.60 2.77 41.26
C ARG A 11 -25.14 1.46 40.64
N ALA A 12 -26.08 0.56 40.33
CA ALA A 12 -25.79 -0.68 39.61
C ALA A 12 -25.26 -0.41 38.19
N LEU A 13 -24.24 -1.13 37.77
CA LEU A 13 -23.59 -1.02 36.45
C LEU A 13 -23.94 -2.25 35.60
N THR A 14 -24.37 -2.00 34.37
CA THR A 14 -24.62 -3.04 33.38
C THR A 14 -23.45 -3.10 32.40
N LEU A 15 -22.58 -4.09 32.58
CA LEU A 15 -21.46 -4.32 31.66
C LEU A 15 -21.99 -4.82 30.31
N ASP A 16 -21.39 -4.33 29.24
CA ASP A 16 -21.69 -4.71 27.87
C ASP A 16 -20.46 -5.35 27.20
N LYS A 17 -19.91 -4.74 26.16
CA LYS A 17 -18.79 -5.30 25.39
C LYS A 17 -17.47 -5.15 26.15
N ARG A 18 -16.67 -6.22 26.17
CA ARG A 18 -15.26 -6.12 26.58
C ARG A 18 -14.48 -5.30 25.54
N VAL A 19 -13.95 -4.16 25.98
CA VAL A 19 -13.15 -3.22 25.17
C VAL A 19 -11.71 -3.72 25.06
N GLY A 20 -11.16 -4.27 26.14
CA GLY A 20 -9.79 -4.76 26.17
C GLY A 20 -9.52 -5.74 27.32
N LYS A 21 -8.41 -6.46 27.24
CA LYS A 21 -7.89 -7.34 28.29
C LYS A 21 -6.38 -7.17 28.37
N GLY A 22 -5.88 -6.82 29.55
CA GLY A 22 -4.45 -6.67 29.85
C GLY A 22 -3.98 -7.65 30.92
N GLY A 23 -2.73 -7.50 31.35
CA GLY A 23 -2.13 -8.31 32.41
C GLY A 23 -2.72 -8.05 33.80
N GLU A 24 -3.22 -6.84 34.05
CA GLU A 24 -3.77 -6.47 35.36
C GLU A 24 -5.30 -6.64 35.47
N GLY A 25 -6.00 -6.71 34.34
CA GLY A 25 -7.47 -6.68 34.35
C GLY A 25 -8.13 -6.65 32.97
N GLU A 26 -9.45 -6.50 33.00
CA GLU A 26 -10.32 -6.43 31.83
C GLU A 26 -11.11 -5.11 31.82
N VAL A 27 -11.29 -4.51 30.64
CA VAL A 27 -12.04 -3.26 30.46
C VAL A 27 -13.35 -3.54 29.73
N PHE A 28 -14.46 -3.04 30.25
CA PHE A 28 -15.81 -3.24 29.70
C PHE A 28 -16.52 -1.90 29.52
N SER A 29 -17.30 -1.76 28.43
CA SER A 29 -18.24 -0.64 28.28
C SER A 29 -19.44 -0.81 29.22
N VAL A 30 -20.08 0.30 29.58
CA VAL A 30 -21.25 0.32 30.47
C VAL A 30 -22.49 0.78 29.69
N SER A 31 -23.50 -0.09 29.54
CA SER A 31 -24.67 0.21 28.71
C SER A 31 -25.63 1.21 29.36
N ASN A 32 -25.76 1.18 30.69
CA ASN A 32 -26.61 2.10 31.45
C ASN A 32 -25.89 3.38 31.89
N LEU A 33 -24.66 3.61 31.43
CA LEU A 33 -23.89 4.84 31.63
C LEU A 33 -22.99 5.11 30.39
N PRO A 34 -23.57 5.61 29.28
CA PRO A 34 -22.83 5.85 28.04
C PRO A 34 -21.63 6.80 28.24
N GLY A 35 -20.53 6.54 27.53
CA GLY A 35 -19.30 7.33 27.64
C GLY A 35 -18.36 6.90 28.77
N TYR A 36 -18.71 5.87 29.54
CA TYR A 36 -17.88 5.32 30.60
C TYR A 36 -17.53 3.83 30.37
N ALA A 37 -16.40 3.44 30.95
CA ALA A 37 -15.89 2.07 30.97
C ALA A 37 -15.49 1.66 32.39
N VAL A 38 -15.63 0.37 32.69
CA VAL A 38 -15.15 -0.23 33.94
C VAL A 38 -13.88 -1.01 33.66
N LYS A 39 -12.79 -0.69 34.36
CA LYS A 39 -11.60 -1.55 34.46
C LYS A 39 -11.75 -2.43 35.70
N ARG A 40 -11.89 -3.73 35.49
CA ARG A 40 -11.95 -4.75 36.54
C ARG A 40 -10.58 -5.39 36.71
N TYR A 41 -10.01 -5.31 37.91
CA TYR A 41 -8.75 -5.98 38.20
C TYR A 41 -8.93 -7.49 38.34
N LEU A 42 -7.84 -8.23 38.10
CA LEU A 42 -7.77 -9.63 38.52
C LEU A 42 -7.81 -9.72 40.05
N ASN A 43 -8.47 -10.75 40.60
CA ASN A 43 -8.71 -10.89 42.04
C ASN A 43 -7.43 -10.80 42.90
N ALA A 44 -6.29 -11.26 42.38
CA ALA A 44 -5.01 -11.21 43.08
C ALA A 44 -4.41 -9.79 43.22
N LEU A 45 -4.81 -8.85 42.34
CA LEU A 45 -4.27 -7.48 42.28
C LEU A 45 -5.22 -6.42 42.85
N ALA A 46 -6.51 -6.74 42.95
CA ALA A 46 -7.54 -5.78 43.38
C ALA A 46 -7.23 -5.15 44.75
N ALA A 47 -6.84 -5.96 45.74
CA ALA A 47 -6.53 -5.48 47.09
C ALA A 47 -5.28 -4.57 47.14
N GLU A 48 -4.25 -4.85 46.32
CA GLU A 48 -3.05 -4.02 46.23
C GLU A 48 -3.35 -2.66 45.58
N ARG A 49 -4.26 -2.62 44.60
CA ARG A 49 -4.59 -1.43 43.81
C ARG A 49 -5.62 -0.51 44.47
N GLU A 50 -6.48 -1.05 45.33
CA GLU A 50 -7.57 -0.31 45.97
C GLU A 50 -7.13 1.02 46.63
N PRO A 51 -6.08 1.07 47.47
CA PRO A 51 -5.69 2.31 48.15
C PRO A 51 -5.31 3.43 47.17
N LYS A 52 -4.59 3.09 46.09
CA LYS A 52 -4.19 4.04 45.05
C LYS A 52 -5.39 4.57 44.30
N ILE A 53 -6.31 3.69 43.90
CA ILE A 53 -7.51 4.08 43.16
C ILE A 53 -8.42 4.98 43.99
N ARG A 54 -8.60 4.69 45.28
CA ARG A 54 -9.36 5.56 46.18
C ARG A 54 -8.72 6.95 46.29
N ALA A 55 -7.39 7.02 46.40
CA ALA A 55 -6.66 8.29 46.41
C ALA A 55 -6.79 9.07 45.09
N LEU A 56 -6.70 8.38 43.94
CA LEU A 56 -6.90 8.98 42.62
C LEU A 56 -8.32 9.57 42.46
N VAL A 57 -9.35 8.82 42.83
CA VAL A 57 -10.74 9.30 42.78
C VAL A 57 -10.94 10.52 43.69
N ALA A 58 -10.39 10.49 44.90
CA ALA A 58 -10.47 11.61 45.84
C ALA A 58 -9.74 12.87 45.35
N SER A 59 -8.69 12.72 44.53
CA SER A 59 -7.94 13.84 43.97
C SER A 59 -8.65 14.59 42.82
N GLN A 60 -9.77 14.05 42.31
CA GLN A 60 -10.55 14.66 41.22
C GLN A 60 -9.74 14.99 39.95
N LEU A 61 -8.65 14.24 39.70
CA LEU A 61 -7.81 14.41 38.51
C LEU A 61 -8.56 14.17 37.20
N ALA A 62 -9.59 13.32 37.22
CA ALA A 62 -10.45 13.06 36.06
C ALA A 62 -11.18 14.31 35.56
N ASP A 63 -11.54 15.23 36.47
CA ASP A 63 -12.21 16.48 36.12
C ASP A 63 -11.20 17.57 35.69
N SER A 64 -10.00 17.55 36.30
CA SER A 64 -8.94 18.52 36.05
C SER A 64 -8.23 18.31 34.72
N VAL A 65 -8.06 17.06 34.29
CA VAL A 65 -7.35 16.70 33.04
C VAL A 65 -8.22 15.75 32.21
N PRO A 66 -9.28 16.26 31.55
CA PRO A 66 -10.21 15.42 30.80
C PRO A 66 -9.57 14.76 29.57
N THR A 67 -8.36 15.13 29.17
CA THR A 67 -7.57 14.47 28.12
C THR A 67 -6.89 13.19 28.60
N VAL A 68 -7.08 12.79 29.86
CA VAL A 68 -6.56 11.54 30.43
C VAL A 68 -7.71 10.74 31.02
N ALA A 69 -7.76 9.43 30.74
CA ALA A 69 -8.79 8.54 31.26
C ALA A 69 -8.50 8.11 32.71
N PHE A 70 -8.51 9.07 33.64
CA PHE A 70 -8.33 8.81 35.07
C PHE A 70 -9.51 8.03 35.69
N PRO A 71 -9.26 7.27 36.77
CA PRO A 71 -10.32 6.75 37.62
C PRO A 71 -11.20 7.90 38.15
N CYS A 72 -12.51 7.83 37.90
CA CYS A 72 -13.46 8.82 38.40
C CYS A 72 -14.35 8.29 39.53
N GLN A 73 -14.58 6.97 39.60
CA GLN A 73 -15.32 6.33 40.69
C GLN A 73 -14.78 4.93 41.00
N VAL A 74 -14.93 4.49 42.24
CA VAL A 74 -14.62 3.13 42.66
C VAL A 74 -15.76 2.20 42.26
N VAL A 75 -15.42 0.98 41.82
CA VAL A 75 -16.37 -0.06 41.47
C VAL A 75 -16.29 -1.21 42.48
N GLU A 76 -17.43 -1.57 43.03
CA GLU A 76 -17.60 -2.58 44.07
C GLU A 76 -18.59 -3.66 43.64
N ASN A 77 -18.50 -4.83 44.25
CA ASN A 77 -19.51 -5.88 44.08
C ASN A 77 -20.67 -5.73 45.08
N LYS A 78 -21.63 -6.67 45.06
CA LYS A 78 -22.78 -6.65 45.99
C LYS A 78 -22.41 -6.65 47.47
N GLN A 79 -21.24 -7.17 47.85
CA GLN A 79 -20.78 -7.20 49.24
C GLN A 79 -19.98 -5.95 49.63
N GLY A 80 -19.90 -4.94 48.76
CA GLY A 80 -19.09 -3.73 48.99
C GLY A 80 -17.59 -3.95 48.83
N LYS A 81 -17.17 -5.10 48.27
CA LYS A 81 -15.75 -5.38 48.03
C LYS A 81 -15.28 -4.67 46.76
N PHE A 82 -14.11 -4.04 46.83
CA PHE A 82 -13.45 -3.42 45.68
C PHE A 82 -13.19 -4.42 44.55
N VAL A 83 -13.55 -4.02 43.33
CA VAL A 83 -13.38 -4.80 42.09
C VAL A 83 -12.54 -4.05 41.06
N GLY A 84 -12.58 -2.72 41.08
CA GLY A 84 -11.88 -1.88 40.13
C GLY A 84 -12.40 -0.45 40.13
N PHE A 85 -12.44 0.17 38.96
CA PHE A 85 -12.86 1.57 38.84
C PHE A 85 -13.59 1.87 37.54
N LEU A 86 -14.33 2.97 37.57
CA LEU A 86 -15.00 3.59 36.44
C LEU A 86 -14.09 4.70 35.88
N MET A 87 -14.02 4.82 34.56
CA MET A 87 -13.28 5.86 33.85
C MET A 87 -13.99 6.25 32.55
N ARG A 88 -13.54 7.34 31.92
CA ARG A 88 -14.04 7.73 30.59
C ARG A 88 -13.74 6.64 29.55
N LEU A 89 -14.74 6.29 28.74
CA LEU A 89 -14.57 5.41 27.59
C LEU A 89 -14.00 6.20 26.41
N VAL A 90 -12.97 5.62 25.76
CA VAL A 90 -12.32 6.19 24.58
C VAL A 90 -12.47 5.19 23.42
N ASP A 91 -13.53 5.33 22.63
CA ASP A 91 -13.94 4.33 21.61
C ASP A 91 -13.74 4.78 20.15
N LYS A 92 -13.60 6.09 19.91
CA LYS A 92 -13.38 6.70 18.58
C LYS A 92 -11.91 6.95 18.24
N HIS A 93 -10.98 6.51 19.08
CA HIS A 93 -9.56 6.71 18.90
C HIS A 93 -8.84 5.43 18.50
N LYS A 94 -7.61 5.57 18.00
CA LYS A 94 -6.67 4.47 17.71
C LYS A 94 -5.36 4.70 18.43
N GLU A 95 -4.63 3.63 18.73
CA GLU A 95 -3.28 3.73 19.31
C GLU A 95 -2.37 4.54 18.36
N ILE A 96 -1.48 5.37 18.92
CA ILE A 96 -0.69 6.34 18.13
C ILE A 96 0.22 5.66 17.10
N HIS A 97 0.65 4.42 17.34
CA HIS A 97 1.48 3.67 16.39
C HIS A 97 0.80 3.43 15.03
N GLU A 98 -0.54 3.38 15.02
CA GLU A 98 -1.33 3.23 13.79
C GLU A 98 -1.20 4.46 12.87
N LEU A 99 -0.69 5.60 13.39
CA LEU A 99 -0.44 6.81 12.61
C LEU A 99 1.00 6.87 12.05
N GLN A 100 1.94 6.13 12.63
CA GLN A 100 3.38 6.33 12.37
C GLN A 100 3.84 5.65 11.07
N THR A 101 3.35 4.45 10.77
CA THR A 101 3.70 3.72 9.54
C THR A 101 2.76 4.07 8.38
N PRO A 102 3.25 4.21 7.12
CA PRO A 102 2.39 4.53 5.97
C PRO A 102 1.22 3.54 5.77
N THR A 103 1.49 2.23 5.89
CA THR A 103 0.49 1.18 5.67
C THR A 103 -0.62 1.23 6.71
N SER A 104 -0.26 1.37 8.00
CA SER A 104 -1.28 1.44 9.04
C SER A 104 -2.04 2.76 8.99
N ARG A 105 -1.32 3.89 8.79
CA ARG A 105 -1.92 5.22 8.65
C ARG A 105 -2.97 5.24 7.55
N GLN A 106 -2.69 4.61 6.41
CA GLN A 106 -3.68 4.51 5.33
C GLN A 106 -4.99 3.83 5.77
N LYS A 107 -4.91 2.78 6.58
CA LYS A 107 -6.06 2.02 7.04
C LYS A 107 -6.84 2.75 8.14
N HIS A 108 -6.14 3.36 9.08
CA HIS A 108 -6.72 3.89 10.31
C HIS A 108 -6.95 5.41 10.27
N PHE A 109 -6.15 6.13 9.47
CA PHE A 109 -6.18 7.58 9.29
C PHE A 109 -5.99 7.96 7.80
N PRO A 110 -6.89 7.54 6.89
CA PRO A 110 -6.70 7.65 5.44
C PRO A 110 -6.50 9.09 4.93
N LYS A 111 -6.97 10.09 5.69
CA LYS A 111 -6.84 11.51 5.37
C LYS A 111 -5.62 12.19 6.01
N ALA A 112 -4.85 11.47 6.84
CA ALA A 112 -3.73 12.04 7.57
C ALA A 112 -2.52 12.23 6.64
N ASP A 113 -2.15 13.49 6.47
CA ASP A 113 -0.88 13.90 5.88
C ASP A 113 0.11 14.34 6.99
N TYR A 114 1.27 14.87 6.60
CA TYR A 114 2.26 15.28 7.57
C TYR A 114 1.81 16.43 8.48
N ARG A 115 0.89 17.29 8.04
CA ARG A 115 0.36 18.38 8.89
C ARG A 115 -0.46 17.79 10.04
N PHE A 116 -1.26 16.76 9.75
CA PHE A 116 -1.99 16.01 10.76
C PHE A 116 -1.04 15.39 11.79
N ILE A 117 0.07 14.80 11.34
CA ILE A 117 1.08 14.19 12.23
C ILE A 117 1.70 15.25 13.16
N VAL A 118 2.08 16.42 12.64
CA VAL A 118 2.62 17.53 13.45
C VAL A 118 1.57 18.05 14.44
N ARG A 119 0.29 18.14 14.04
CA ARG A 119 -0.80 18.50 14.94
C ARG A 119 -0.98 17.50 16.08
N VAL A 120 -0.88 16.19 15.79
CA VAL A 120 -0.93 15.15 16.82
C VAL A 120 0.27 15.27 17.76
N ALA A 121 1.49 15.48 17.23
CA ALA A 121 2.70 15.70 18.03
C ALA A 121 2.54 16.87 19.03
N LEU A 122 2.01 18.00 18.54
CA LEU A 122 1.66 19.16 19.37
C LEU A 122 0.66 18.80 20.47
N ASN A 123 -0.39 18.04 20.14
CA ASN A 123 -1.41 17.66 21.11
C ASN A 123 -0.91 16.63 22.13
N VAL A 124 0.00 15.72 21.77
CA VAL A 124 0.70 14.85 22.74
C VAL A 124 1.48 15.70 23.74
N ALA A 125 2.29 16.65 23.27
CA ALA A 125 3.05 17.55 24.14
C ALA A 125 2.13 18.38 25.07
N ARG A 126 0.98 18.86 24.58
CA ARG A 126 0.01 19.60 25.39
C ARG A 126 -0.58 18.75 26.51
N VAL A 127 -0.97 17.51 26.23
CA VAL A 127 -1.53 16.62 27.25
C VAL A 127 -0.47 16.29 28.32
N MET A 128 0.78 16.05 27.92
CA MET A 128 1.88 15.84 28.86
C MET A 128 2.15 17.08 29.72
N ALA A 129 2.16 18.28 29.14
CA ALA A 129 2.35 19.52 29.88
C ALA A 129 1.23 19.76 30.91
N GLN A 130 -0.03 19.49 30.54
CA GLN A 130 -1.17 19.58 31.46
C GLN A 130 -1.05 18.59 32.62
N LEU A 131 -0.64 17.35 32.32
CA LEU A 131 -0.48 16.29 33.31
C LEU A 131 0.65 16.63 34.31
N HIS A 132 1.81 17.04 33.81
CA HIS A 132 2.96 17.43 34.64
C HIS A 132 2.65 18.64 35.52
N ALA A 133 1.83 19.59 35.04
CA ALA A 133 1.37 20.73 35.83
C ALA A 133 0.49 20.33 37.04
N GLN A 134 -0.14 19.14 37.00
CA GLN A 134 -0.88 18.56 38.13
C GLN A 134 0.02 17.69 39.04
N GLY A 135 1.35 17.73 38.86
CA GLY A 135 2.28 16.92 39.64
C GLY A 135 2.22 15.42 39.34
N CYS A 136 1.59 15.03 38.23
CA CYS A 136 1.49 13.64 37.80
C CYS A 136 2.63 13.30 36.83
N VAL A 137 3.17 12.08 36.94
CA VAL A 137 4.21 11.54 36.05
C VAL A 137 3.68 10.24 35.44
N VAL A 138 3.67 10.12 34.12
CA VAL A 138 3.18 8.92 33.40
C VAL A 138 4.03 7.72 33.80
N GLY A 139 5.35 7.91 33.76
CA GLY A 139 6.34 6.89 34.03
C GLY A 139 6.49 5.89 32.88
N ASP A 140 5.39 5.29 32.42
CA ASP A 140 5.38 4.29 31.35
C ASP A 140 4.87 4.89 30.04
N ILE A 141 5.58 5.89 29.52
CA ILE A 141 5.26 6.45 28.21
C ILE A 141 5.52 5.39 27.17
N ASN A 142 4.50 5.03 26.40
CA ASN A 142 4.63 4.13 25.25
C ASN A 142 3.50 4.39 24.24
N GLN A 143 3.62 3.83 23.04
CA GLN A 143 2.66 4.02 21.96
C GLN A 143 1.25 3.43 22.20
N ARG A 144 1.09 2.54 23.18
CA ARG A 144 -0.21 1.90 23.47
C ARG A 144 -1.05 2.77 24.40
N GLY A 145 -0.39 3.48 25.31
CA GLY A 145 -1.02 4.40 26.25
C GLY A 145 -1.54 5.71 25.64
N ILE A 146 -1.21 6.01 24.38
CA ILE A 146 -1.57 7.25 23.69
C ILE A 146 -2.56 6.94 22.56
N LEU A 147 -3.78 7.45 22.68
CA LEU A 147 -4.85 7.27 21.70
C LEU A 147 -5.11 8.56 20.91
N VAL A 148 -5.31 8.43 19.61
CA VAL A 148 -5.48 9.54 18.65
C VAL A 148 -6.81 9.42 17.91
N SER A 149 -7.58 10.53 17.82
CA SER A 149 -8.82 10.59 17.03
C SER A 149 -8.57 11.01 15.58
N PRO A 150 -9.52 10.79 14.66
CA PRO A 150 -9.47 11.31 13.29
C PRO A 150 -9.40 12.85 13.18
N GLU A 151 -9.69 13.57 14.27
CA GLU A 151 -9.63 15.03 14.40
C GLU A 151 -8.32 15.51 15.07
N ALA A 152 -7.32 14.63 15.18
CA ALA A 152 -6.02 14.87 15.81
C ALA A 152 -6.08 15.15 17.32
N THR A 153 -7.19 14.83 18.00
CA THR A 153 -7.25 14.91 19.47
C THR A 153 -6.53 13.72 20.09
N VAL A 154 -5.90 13.95 21.25
CA VAL A 154 -5.09 12.95 21.95
C VAL A 154 -5.69 12.66 23.32
N VAL A 155 -5.72 11.39 23.69
CA VAL A 155 -6.16 10.93 25.00
C VAL A 155 -5.15 9.92 25.55
N LEU A 156 -4.72 10.10 26.80
CA LEU A 156 -3.92 9.08 27.50
C LEU A 156 -4.83 8.11 28.25
N ILE A 157 -4.46 6.83 28.21
CA ILE A 157 -5.13 5.75 28.94
C ILE A 157 -4.20 5.09 29.95
N ASP A 158 -4.72 4.13 30.73
CA ASP A 158 -4.00 3.43 31.80
C ASP A 158 -3.41 4.36 32.87
N ALA A 159 -4.15 5.43 33.17
CA ALA A 159 -3.78 6.44 34.16
C ALA A 159 -3.77 5.91 35.62
N ASP A 160 -4.32 4.71 35.86
CA ASP A 160 -4.17 4.00 37.13
C ASP A 160 -2.72 3.53 37.38
N SER A 161 -1.91 3.40 36.34
CA SER A 161 -0.49 3.08 36.46
C SER A 161 0.36 4.29 36.82
N PHE A 162 -0.07 5.51 36.49
CA PHE A 162 0.73 6.73 36.60
C PHE A 162 1.21 7.00 38.03
N GLN A 163 2.34 7.68 38.15
CA GLN A 163 2.81 8.18 39.41
C GLN A 163 2.08 9.47 39.78
N VAL A 164 1.46 9.48 40.96
CA VAL A 164 0.69 10.63 41.45
C VAL A 164 1.00 10.89 42.91
N ASN A 165 1.06 12.17 43.29
CA ASN A 165 1.03 12.57 44.69
C ASN A 165 -0.44 12.78 45.10
N ALA A 166 -0.99 11.88 45.90
CA ALA A 166 -2.40 11.93 46.31
C ALA A 166 -2.57 11.44 47.74
N GLY A 167 -3.24 12.26 48.57
CA GLY A 167 -3.46 11.96 49.99
C GLY A 167 -2.16 12.01 50.82
N GLY A 168 -1.21 12.88 50.46
CA GLY A 168 0.07 13.04 51.16
C GLY A 168 1.05 11.89 50.95
N ARG A 169 0.81 11.01 49.96
CA ARG A 169 1.66 9.87 49.60
C ARG A 169 1.96 9.89 48.11
N ASP A 170 3.19 9.51 47.75
CA ASP A 170 3.58 9.22 46.38
C ASP A 170 3.16 7.80 46.01
N TRP A 171 2.23 7.69 45.06
CA TRP A 171 1.84 6.42 44.46
C TRP A 171 2.70 6.16 43.24
N LEU A 172 3.72 5.32 43.36
CA LEU A 172 4.69 5.12 42.29
C LEU A 172 4.11 4.33 41.10
N CYS A 173 4.67 4.59 39.92
CA CYS A 173 4.44 3.72 38.76
C CYS A 173 5.45 2.57 38.81
N ALA A 174 4.98 1.34 38.64
CA ALA A 174 5.78 0.12 38.82
C ALA A 174 6.31 -0.48 37.52
N VAL A 175 5.83 0.02 36.38
CA VAL A 175 6.08 -0.52 35.04
C VAL A 175 6.81 0.49 34.17
N GLY A 176 7.39 0.00 33.08
CA GLY A 176 8.08 0.80 32.08
C GLY A 176 8.45 -0.07 30.88
N VAL A 177 8.38 0.52 29.69
CA VAL A 177 8.83 -0.09 28.45
C VAL A 177 10.29 0.33 28.20
N PRO A 178 11.26 -0.60 28.11
CA PRO A 178 12.69 -0.29 28.00
C PRO A 178 13.04 0.70 26.88
N GLU A 179 12.35 0.63 25.75
CA GLU A 179 12.56 1.48 24.58
C GLU A 179 12.26 2.98 24.84
N TYR A 180 11.43 3.28 25.84
CA TYR A 180 11.10 4.65 26.25
C TYR A 180 11.70 5.01 27.62
N THR A 181 12.38 4.05 28.26
CA THR A 181 12.99 4.24 29.57
C THR A 181 14.30 5.03 29.42
N PRO A 182 14.52 6.12 30.17
CA PRO A 182 15.73 6.91 30.03
C PRO A 182 16.99 6.14 30.44
N PRO A 183 18.18 6.56 29.96
CA PRO A 183 19.44 5.83 30.15
C PRO A 183 19.74 5.52 31.62
N GLU A 184 19.52 6.48 32.51
CA GLU A 184 19.78 6.35 33.95
C GLU A 184 18.82 5.38 34.67
N LEU A 185 17.76 4.90 34.01
CA LEU A 185 16.80 3.93 34.54
C LEU A 185 16.86 2.57 33.84
N GLN A 186 17.73 2.39 32.83
CA GLN A 186 17.91 1.11 32.16
C GLN A 186 18.36 0.02 33.13
N GLY A 187 17.77 -1.17 33.02
CA GLY A 187 18.07 -2.32 33.88
C GLY A 187 17.69 -2.17 35.36
N LYS A 188 17.12 -1.04 35.80
CA LYS A 188 16.77 -0.80 37.21
C LYS A 188 15.37 -1.34 37.56
N THR A 189 15.16 -1.63 38.85
CA THR A 189 13.85 -2.02 39.37
C THR A 189 12.97 -0.80 39.59
N LEU A 190 12.04 -0.54 38.68
CA LEU A 190 11.21 0.68 38.68
C LEU A 190 10.21 0.78 39.86
N LYS A 191 9.88 -0.34 40.52
CA LYS A 191 8.89 -0.39 41.63
C LYS A 191 9.23 0.51 42.83
N ALA A 192 10.50 0.81 43.04
CA ALA A 192 10.99 1.56 44.20
C ALA A 192 11.56 2.95 43.82
N ILE A 193 11.45 3.36 42.55
CA ILE A 193 12.05 4.58 42.05
C ILE A 193 10.97 5.65 41.92
N VAL A 194 11.15 6.77 42.62
CA VAL A 194 10.36 7.98 42.41
C VAL A 194 10.78 8.58 41.07
N ARG A 195 9.88 8.55 40.08
CA ARG A 195 10.14 9.17 38.78
C ARG A 195 9.80 10.66 38.81
N THR A 196 10.49 11.43 37.97
CA THR A 196 10.29 12.87 37.80
C THR A 196 9.75 13.17 36.41
N ALA A 197 9.31 14.40 36.18
CA ALA A 197 8.93 14.88 34.85
C ALA A 197 10.09 14.78 33.83
N ASP A 198 11.35 14.82 34.29
CA ASP A 198 12.53 14.64 33.43
C ASP A 198 12.64 13.22 32.85
N HIS A 199 12.26 12.18 33.61
CA HIS A 199 12.20 10.81 33.08
C HIS A 199 11.13 10.68 32.00
N ASP A 200 9.96 11.31 32.21
CA ASP A 200 8.91 11.39 31.19
C ASP A 200 9.36 12.20 29.97
N ALA A 201 10.16 13.26 30.15
CA ALA A 201 10.63 14.11 29.07
C ALA A 201 11.45 13.31 28.03
N PHE A 202 12.24 12.33 28.47
CA PHE A 202 12.93 11.41 27.56
C PHE A 202 11.93 10.55 26.76
N GLY A 203 10.99 9.89 27.43
CA GLY A 203 9.98 9.04 26.77
C GLY A 203 9.08 9.83 25.81
N LEU A 204 8.73 11.08 26.18
CA LEU A 204 8.03 12.02 25.31
C LEU A 204 8.85 12.32 24.05
N ALA A 205 10.14 12.64 24.19
CA ALA A 205 11.00 12.89 23.05
C ALA A 205 11.10 11.66 22.12
N VAL A 206 11.22 10.44 22.68
CA VAL A 206 11.20 9.20 21.87
C VAL A 206 9.88 9.07 21.08
N CYS A 207 8.74 9.28 21.74
CA CYS A 207 7.42 9.20 21.12
C CYS A 207 7.24 10.24 19.99
N LEU A 208 7.62 11.50 20.25
CA LEU A 208 7.57 12.57 19.25
C LEU A 208 8.50 12.27 18.06
N PHE A 209 9.70 11.75 18.33
CA PHE A 209 10.64 11.37 17.29
C PHE A 209 10.04 10.29 16.38
N GLN A 210 9.53 9.19 16.94
CA GLN A 210 8.91 8.11 16.16
C GLN A 210 7.71 8.61 15.35
N LEU A 211 6.90 9.50 15.91
CA LEU A 211 5.77 10.09 15.22
C LEU A 211 6.21 10.95 14.02
N LEU A 212 7.20 11.82 14.21
CA LEU A 212 7.69 12.72 13.17
C LEU A 212 8.58 12.02 12.13
N CYS A 213 9.21 10.90 12.50
CA CYS A 213 10.21 10.19 11.70
C CYS A 213 9.72 8.85 11.11
N MET A 214 8.41 8.68 10.92
CA MET A 214 7.80 7.48 10.28
C MET A 214 8.13 6.16 11.00
N ASP A 215 7.91 6.14 12.31
CA ASP A 215 8.14 4.97 13.19
C ASP A 215 9.62 4.53 13.28
N ARG A 216 10.54 5.49 13.14
CA ARG A 216 11.97 5.26 13.37
C ARG A 216 12.31 5.61 14.82
N HIS A 217 13.05 4.72 15.49
CA HIS A 217 13.50 4.96 16.85
C HIS A 217 14.78 5.82 16.86
N PRO A 218 14.92 6.83 17.75
CA PRO A 218 16.08 7.73 17.78
C PRO A 218 17.42 7.00 18.01
N PHE A 219 17.39 5.89 18.76
CA PHE A 219 18.57 5.06 19.06
C PHE A 219 18.74 3.84 18.13
N SER A 220 17.91 3.71 17.08
CA SER A 220 18.05 2.65 16.09
C SER A 220 18.85 3.16 14.89
N GLY A 221 19.94 2.47 14.56
CA GLY A 221 20.88 2.88 13.53
C GLY A 221 21.91 1.80 13.22
N SER A 222 22.86 2.15 12.36
CA SER A 222 24.02 1.32 12.07
C SER A 222 25.12 1.60 13.10
N TYR A 223 25.47 0.60 13.89
CA TYR A 223 26.57 0.71 14.85
C TYR A 223 27.91 0.65 14.11
N THR A 224 28.82 1.55 14.46
CA THR A 224 30.14 1.68 13.80
C THR A 224 31.27 0.99 14.58
N GLY A 225 30.99 0.47 15.77
CA GLY A 225 31.93 -0.31 16.57
C GLY A 225 31.80 -1.82 16.34
N GLU A 226 32.51 -2.61 17.15
CA GLU A 226 32.49 -4.07 17.08
C GLU A 226 31.31 -4.68 17.86
N GLY A 227 30.73 -5.76 17.31
CA GLY A 227 29.66 -6.52 17.94
C GLY A 227 28.25 -5.98 17.67
N GLU A 228 27.27 -6.57 18.34
CA GLU A 228 25.87 -6.12 18.25
C GLU A 228 25.60 -4.96 19.21
N MET A 229 24.71 -4.06 18.78
CA MET A 229 24.22 -2.95 19.61
C MET A 229 22.71 -3.09 19.80
N PRO A 230 22.27 -3.76 20.88
CA PRO A 230 20.86 -3.78 21.27
C PRO A 230 20.34 -2.37 21.56
N LEU A 231 19.03 -2.19 21.42
CA LEU A 231 18.41 -0.86 21.52
C LEU A 231 18.55 -0.27 22.93
N GLU A 232 18.32 -1.08 23.96
CA GLU A 232 18.41 -0.71 25.36
C GLU A 232 19.83 -0.26 25.72
N LYS A 233 20.84 -0.97 25.19
CA LYS A 233 22.25 -0.62 25.34
C LYS A 233 22.59 0.69 24.61
N ALA A 234 22.04 0.90 23.42
CA ALA A 234 22.21 2.16 22.69
C ALA A 234 21.61 3.34 23.46
N ILE A 235 20.46 3.15 24.10
CA ILE A 235 19.84 4.14 24.99
C ILE A 235 20.74 4.39 26.20
N GLU A 236 21.13 3.34 26.94
CA GLU A 236 22.00 3.42 28.12
C GLU A 236 23.30 4.20 27.84
N GLU A 237 23.90 3.99 26.67
CA GLU A 237 25.14 4.64 26.24
C GLU A 237 24.93 5.98 25.51
N PHE A 238 23.72 6.56 25.55
CA PHE A 238 23.36 7.83 24.92
C PHE A 238 23.68 7.90 23.41
N ARG A 239 23.55 6.78 22.71
CA ARG A 239 23.92 6.67 21.29
C ARG A 239 22.82 7.12 20.34
N PHE A 240 22.44 8.39 20.44
CA PHE A 240 21.46 8.98 19.54
C PHE A 240 21.97 8.93 18.09
N ALA A 241 21.33 8.11 17.24
CA ALA A 241 21.85 7.75 15.91
C ALA A 241 21.74 8.89 14.89
N TYR A 242 20.96 9.91 15.18
CA TYR A 242 20.72 11.05 14.29
C TYR A 242 21.51 12.29 14.69
N SER A 243 22.26 12.19 15.80
CA SER A 243 23.03 13.27 16.40
C SER A 243 24.11 13.79 15.46
N ALA A 244 24.43 15.09 15.58
CA ALA A 244 25.65 15.64 14.97
C ALA A 244 26.93 15.21 15.72
N ARG A 245 26.80 14.70 16.95
CA ARG A 245 27.91 14.21 17.77
C ARG A 245 28.36 12.82 17.29
N ALA A 246 29.64 12.52 17.48
CA ALA A 246 30.17 11.18 17.22
C ALA A 246 29.69 10.19 18.31
N THR A 247 28.49 9.63 18.14
CA THR A 247 27.87 8.69 19.10
C THR A 247 28.21 7.22 18.81
N GLY A 248 28.99 6.94 17.76
CA GLY A 248 29.25 5.59 17.28
C GLY A 248 28.05 4.93 16.59
N MET A 249 26.97 5.68 16.37
CA MET A 249 25.78 5.24 15.64
C MET A 249 25.51 6.17 14.46
N GLU A 250 25.16 5.59 13.33
CA GLU A 250 24.73 6.31 12.14
C GLU A 250 23.25 6.07 11.83
N PRO A 251 22.52 7.06 11.28
CA PRO A 251 21.12 6.90 10.98
C PRO A 251 20.93 5.95 9.79
N PRO A 252 19.89 5.11 9.77
CA PRO A 252 19.67 4.17 8.68
C PRO A 252 19.62 4.86 7.31
N PRO A 253 20.14 4.22 6.25
CA PRO A 253 20.19 4.83 4.92
C PRO A 253 18.78 5.15 4.40
N GLY A 254 18.54 6.41 4.00
CA GLY A 254 17.25 6.82 3.42
C GLY A 254 16.21 7.30 4.42
N THR A 255 16.60 7.67 5.63
CA THR A 255 15.70 8.23 6.65
C THR A 255 15.65 9.76 6.63
N VAL A 256 14.87 10.33 7.55
CA VAL A 256 14.81 11.77 7.83
C VAL A 256 16.10 12.22 8.50
N ARG A 257 16.57 13.42 8.21
CA ARG A 257 17.74 14.03 8.85
C ARG A 257 17.25 15.04 9.88
N LEU A 258 17.98 15.24 10.98
CA LEU A 258 17.59 16.25 11.96
C LEU A 258 17.48 17.66 11.36
N LYS A 259 18.36 18.00 10.42
CA LYS A 259 18.30 19.27 9.68
C LYS A 259 17.07 19.44 8.76
N ASP A 260 16.30 18.38 8.52
CA ASP A 260 15.03 18.51 7.78
C ASP A 260 13.93 19.16 8.67
N PHE A 261 14.15 19.24 9.99
CA PHE A 261 13.28 19.90 10.98
C PHE A 261 13.76 21.33 11.31
N PRO A 262 12.86 22.21 11.80
CA PRO A 262 13.26 23.54 12.26
C PRO A 262 14.32 23.47 13.35
N ALA A 263 15.15 24.50 13.46
CA ALA A 263 16.26 24.54 14.42
C ALA A 263 15.79 24.30 15.86
N SER A 264 14.63 24.86 16.23
CA SER A 264 14.00 24.65 17.55
C SER A 264 13.70 23.16 17.81
N VAL A 265 13.10 22.46 16.85
CA VAL A 265 12.76 21.04 17.00
C VAL A 265 14.01 20.15 17.03
N HIS A 266 14.96 20.43 16.13
CA HIS A 266 16.23 19.73 16.08
C HIS A 266 16.99 19.84 17.41
N GLN A 267 17.10 21.05 17.96
CA GLN A 267 17.82 21.30 19.22
C GLN A 267 17.17 20.56 20.39
N LEU A 268 15.84 20.56 20.50
CA LEU A 268 15.15 19.84 21.57
C LEU A 268 15.42 18.33 21.53
N PHE A 269 15.55 17.72 20.34
CA PHE A 269 15.93 16.30 20.25
C PHE A 269 17.38 16.06 20.69
N GLU A 270 18.32 16.93 20.29
CA GLU A 270 19.71 16.84 20.75
C GLU A 270 19.82 16.97 22.27
N GLU A 271 19.10 17.92 22.87
CA GLU A 271 19.06 18.14 24.31
C GLU A 271 18.41 16.96 25.04
N ALA A 272 17.23 16.50 24.61
CA ALA A 272 16.51 15.41 25.26
C ALA A 272 17.31 14.09 25.32
N PHE A 273 18.12 13.82 24.30
CA PHE A 273 18.93 12.59 24.19
C PHE A 273 20.42 12.80 24.55
N SER A 274 20.78 13.95 25.11
CA SER A 274 22.16 14.23 25.52
C SER A 274 22.45 13.80 26.96
N PRO A 275 23.62 13.19 27.24
CA PRO A 275 24.05 12.93 28.61
C PRO A 275 24.23 14.22 29.43
N ALA A 276 24.49 15.35 28.77
CA ALA A 276 24.66 16.64 29.45
C ALA A 276 23.34 17.24 29.96
N HIS A 277 22.19 16.65 29.63
CA HIS A 277 20.86 17.17 29.97
C HIS A 277 20.04 16.24 30.86
N VAL A 278 20.63 15.16 31.39
CA VAL A 278 19.97 14.33 32.42
C VAL A 278 19.59 15.23 33.61
N GLY A 279 18.31 15.21 34.01
CA GLY A 279 17.75 16.06 35.07
C GLY A 279 17.33 17.47 34.63
N LYS A 280 17.57 17.86 33.37
CA LYS A 280 17.19 19.15 32.78
C LYS A 280 16.80 19.02 31.31
N ARG A 281 16.22 17.89 30.93
CA ARG A 281 15.73 17.66 29.57
C ARG A 281 14.60 18.65 29.24
N PRO A 282 14.37 18.95 27.95
CA PRO A 282 13.30 19.87 27.59
C PRO A 282 11.94 19.41 28.08
N ALA A 283 11.21 20.31 28.73
CA ALA A 283 9.91 20.03 29.30
C ALA A 283 8.85 19.91 28.19
N ALA A 284 7.71 19.29 28.52
CA ALA A 284 6.60 19.18 27.57
C ALA A 284 6.14 20.55 27.02
N ALA A 285 6.24 21.62 27.82
CA ALA A 285 5.91 22.99 27.39
C ALA A 285 6.84 23.51 26.27
N ASP A 286 8.13 23.15 26.30
CA ASP A 286 9.10 23.53 25.25
C ASP A 286 8.73 22.85 23.93
N TRP A 287 8.33 21.58 23.99
CA TRP A 287 7.81 20.84 22.84
C TRP A 287 6.50 21.45 22.30
N VAL A 288 5.61 21.94 23.15
CA VAL A 288 4.38 22.64 22.72
C VAL A 288 4.75 23.87 21.88
N ALA A 289 5.65 24.72 22.38
CA ALA A 289 6.08 25.92 21.67
C ALA A 289 6.74 25.57 20.32
N ALA A 290 7.67 24.61 20.32
CA ALA A 290 8.38 24.20 19.11
C ALA A 290 7.47 23.53 18.06
N MET A 291 6.57 22.63 18.48
CA MET A 291 5.63 21.98 17.56
C MET A 291 4.61 22.96 16.97
N GLN A 292 4.16 23.95 17.77
CA GLN A 292 3.24 24.99 17.28
C GLN A 292 3.92 25.90 16.24
N ALA A 293 5.18 26.26 16.44
CA ALA A 293 5.97 26.98 15.44
C ALA A 293 6.18 26.11 14.18
N PHE A 294 6.58 24.85 14.36
CA PHE A 294 6.82 23.92 13.26
C PHE A 294 5.59 23.73 12.38
N GLU A 295 4.40 23.62 12.97
CA GLU A 295 3.15 23.51 12.21
C GLU A 295 2.92 24.71 11.27
N GLY A 296 3.20 25.93 11.73
CA GLY A 296 3.10 27.16 10.92
C GLY A 296 4.17 27.27 9.83
N GLU A 297 5.29 26.57 9.97
CA GLU A 297 6.42 26.58 9.04
C GLU A 297 6.33 25.50 7.95
N LEU A 298 5.30 24.67 7.95
CA LEU A 298 5.10 23.66 6.90
C LEU A 298 4.81 24.31 5.54
N ARG A 299 5.46 23.80 4.50
CA ARG A 299 5.17 24.11 3.10
C ARG A 299 4.81 22.86 2.32
N MET A 300 3.97 23.02 1.31
CA MET A 300 3.67 21.98 0.33
C MET A 300 4.84 21.82 -0.65
N CYS A 301 5.18 20.58 -0.99
CA CYS A 301 6.23 20.29 -1.97
C CYS A 301 5.81 20.67 -3.39
N SER A 302 6.77 21.16 -4.18
CA SER A 302 6.57 21.46 -5.59
C SER A 302 6.40 20.20 -6.44
N ARG A 303 7.17 19.14 -6.14
CA ARG A 303 7.21 17.86 -6.88
C ARG A 303 6.05 16.91 -6.55
N ASN A 304 5.62 16.85 -5.29
CA ASN A 304 4.52 15.98 -4.86
C ASN A 304 3.61 16.74 -3.89
N LYS A 305 2.39 17.09 -4.31
CA LYS A 305 1.47 17.92 -3.52
C LYS A 305 0.96 17.24 -2.23
N LEU A 306 1.16 15.93 -2.08
CA LEU A 306 0.85 15.20 -0.84
C LEU A 306 1.90 15.44 0.25
N HIS A 307 3.08 15.89 -0.12
CA HIS A 307 4.19 16.12 0.78
C HIS A 307 4.10 17.52 1.39
N HIS A 308 4.11 17.58 2.72
CA HIS A 308 4.28 18.81 3.49
C HIS A 308 5.51 18.65 4.38
N TYR A 309 6.40 19.62 4.39
CA TYR A 309 7.65 19.57 5.14
C TYR A 309 8.09 20.98 5.54
N ALA A 310 9.10 21.09 6.40
CA ALA A 310 9.56 22.38 6.89
C ALA A 310 10.03 23.30 5.75
N ARG A 311 9.66 24.59 5.81
CA ARG A 311 9.96 25.56 4.74
C ARG A 311 11.45 25.79 4.52
N HIS A 312 12.28 25.69 5.55
CA HIS A 312 13.73 25.93 5.47
C HIS A 312 14.51 24.73 4.91
N ALA A 313 13.94 23.53 4.91
CA ALA A 313 14.64 22.34 4.40
C ALA A 313 14.97 22.51 2.91
N THR A 314 16.22 22.23 2.52
CA THR A 314 16.75 22.50 1.17
C THR A 314 16.06 21.67 0.08
N GLU A 315 15.57 20.50 0.42
CA GLU A 315 14.86 19.58 -0.45
C GLU A 315 13.70 18.91 0.31
N CYS A 316 12.74 18.32 -0.40
CA CYS A 316 11.66 17.57 0.24
C CYS A 316 12.22 16.24 0.81
N PRO A 317 12.21 16.03 2.14
CA PRO A 317 12.71 14.80 2.76
C PRO A 317 11.91 13.59 2.29
N TRP A 318 10.61 13.75 2.10
CA TRP A 318 9.73 12.64 1.69
C TRP A 318 10.01 12.20 0.26
N CYS A 319 10.20 13.13 -0.70
CA CYS A 319 10.61 12.77 -2.06
C CYS A 319 11.96 12.02 -2.06
N ARG A 320 12.91 12.47 -1.25
CA ARG A 320 14.21 11.81 -1.09
C ARG A 320 14.04 10.38 -0.59
N MET A 321 13.23 10.16 0.44
CA MET A 321 12.95 8.83 0.99
C MET A 321 12.22 7.93 -0.03
N GLU A 322 11.16 8.43 -0.67
CA GLU A 322 10.38 7.69 -1.68
C GLU A 322 11.24 7.27 -2.87
N SER A 323 12.15 8.14 -3.33
CA SER A 323 13.09 7.83 -4.42
C SER A 323 14.05 6.68 -4.07
N ARG A 324 14.40 6.52 -2.79
CA ARG A 324 15.33 5.48 -2.34
C ARG A 324 14.64 4.13 -2.09
N TYR A 325 13.42 4.14 -1.57
CA TYR A 325 12.69 2.90 -1.22
C TYR A 325 11.63 2.47 -2.24
N GLY A 326 11.29 3.33 -3.20
CA GLY A 326 10.31 3.03 -4.25
C GLY A 326 8.87 2.85 -3.75
N ARG A 327 8.54 3.37 -2.55
CA ARG A 327 7.21 3.28 -1.94
C ARG A 327 6.73 4.65 -1.48
N PRO A 328 5.48 5.05 -1.77
CA PRO A 328 4.92 6.31 -1.29
C PRO A 328 4.77 6.31 0.25
N LEU A 329 5.11 7.43 0.88
CA LEU A 329 4.96 7.64 2.32
C LEU A 329 3.60 8.26 2.68
N PHE A 330 3.05 9.06 1.78
CA PHE A 330 1.74 9.69 1.90
C PHE A 330 0.90 9.34 0.68
N LEU A 331 -0.31 8.86 0.92
CA LEU A 331 -1.21 8.39 -0.12
C LEU A 331 -2.33 9.41 -0.30
N ASN A 332 -2.77 9.60 -1.54
CA ASN A 332 -3.92 10.47 -1.81
C ASN A 332 -5.20 9.66 -1.66
N SER A 333 -6.00 9.94 -0.63
CA SER A 333 -7.35 9.39 -0.51
C SER A 333 -8.40 10.20 -1.28
N ASP A 334 -8.07 11.42 -1.72
CA ASP A 334 -8.96 12.29 -2.49
C ASP A 334 -8.63 12.21 -3.99
N TYR A 335 -9.09 11.12 -4.60
CA TYR A 335 -8.88 10.84 -6.02
C TYR A 335 -9.48 11.93 -6.95
N SER A 336 -10.40 12.76 -6.45
CA SER A 336 -11.03 13.84 -7.22
C SER A 336 -10.06 14.98 -7.58
N ARG A 337 -8.94 15.09 -6.87
CA ARG A 337 -7.90 16.10 -7.10
C ARG A 337 -6.83 15.68 -8.12
N MET A 338 -6.91 14.46 -8.64
CA MET A 338 -6.04 14.06 -9.75
C MET A 338 -6.45 14.85 -11.00
N HIS A 339 -5.56 15.69 -11.51
CA HIS A 339 -5.80 16.42 -12.74
C HIS A 339 -4.48 16.66 -13.46
N LEU A 340 -4.50 16.52 -14.78
CA LEU A 340 -3.41 16.95 -15.64
C LEU A 340 -3.74 18.36 -16.13
N ALA A 341 -3.01 19.35 -15.61
CA ALA A 341 -3.10 20.72 -16.10
C ALA A 341 -2.81 20.79 -17.61
N GLY A 342 -3.46 21.72 -18.31
CA GLY A 342 -3.27 21.90 -19.75
C GLY A 342 -1.81 22.19 -20.10
N GLY A 343 -1.32 21.55 -21.16
CA GLY A 343 0.07 21.70 -21.57
C GLY A 343 0.44 23.10 -22.02
N GLN A 344 1.66 23.52 -21.70
CA GLN A 344 2.22 24.78 -22.17
C GLN A 344 3.06 24.55 -23.44
N ARG A 345 3.05 25.53 -24.36
CA ARG A 345 3.87 25.45 -25.57
C ARG A 345 5.29 25.92 -25.27
N ASP A 346 6.25 25.11 -25.69
CA ASP A 346 7.68 25.34 -25.62
C ASP A 346 8.28 25.24 -27.04
N ALA A 347 9.25 26.10 -27.32
CA ALA A 347 9.88 26.15 -28.63
C ALA A 347 10.80 24.94 -28.90
N ARG A 348 11.29 24.26 -27.85
CA ARG A 348 12.24 23.14 -27.98
C ARG A 348 11.59 21.78 -27.94
N HIS A 349 10.50 21.62 -27.18
CA HIS A 349 9.86 20.32 -26.93
C HIS A 349 8.40 20.26 -27.43
N GLY A 350 7.88 21.35 -28.00
CA GLY A 350 6.49 21.42 -28.45
C GLY A 350 5.57 21.58 -27.24
N LEU A 351 4.72 20.59 -26.96
CA LEU A 351 3.87 20.64 -25.77
C LEU A 351 4.61 20.10 -24.53
N VAL A 352 4.55 20.83 -23.41
CA VAL A 352 5.14 20.42 -22.13
C VAL A 352 4.06 20.20 -21.09
N LEU A 353 4.09 19.03 -20.46
CA LEU A 353 3.17 18.58 -19.42
C LEU A 353 3.94 18.32 -18.11
N ASP A 354 3.32 18.56 -16.96
CA ASP A 354 3.87 18.14 -15.66
C ASP A 354 3.63 16.64 -15.43
N LEU A 355 4.36 15.82 -16.19
CA LEU A 355 4.29 14.37 -16.11
C LEU A 355 4.79 13.85 -14.75
N ALA A 356 5.65 14.60 -14.05
CA ALA A 356 6.14 14.18 -12.74
C ALA A 356 5.03 14.25 -11.69
N ALA A 357 4.28 15.36 -11.63
CA ALA A 357 3.14 15.50 -10.75
C ALA A 357 2.01 14.50 -11.09
N LEU A 358 1.75 14.28 -12.38
CA LEU A 358 0.79 13.28 -12.84
C LEU A 358 1.16 11.87 -12.33
N MET A 359 2.40 11.45 -12.56
CA MET A 359 2.84 10.11 -12.19
C MET A 359 2.91 9.93 -10.68
N ALA A 360 3.26 10.98 -9.93
CA ALA A 360 3.18 10.97 -8.47
C ALA A 360 1.74 10.75 -7.99
N ALA A 361 0.75 11.42 -8.61
CA ALA A 361 -0.65 11.29 -8.24
C ALA A 361 -1.21 9.89 -8.58
N VAL A 362 -0.89 9.35 -9.76
CA VAL A 362 -1.29 7.99 -10.19
C VAL A 362 -0.62 6.89 -9.34
N ASN A 363 0.63 7.11 -8.92
CA ASN A 363 1.35 6.17 -8.06
C ASN A 363 0.95 6.25 -6.58
N GLY A 364 0.47 7.42 -6.14
CA GLY A 364 -0.09 7.62 -4.81
C GLY A 364 -1.44 6.94 -4.59
N VAL A 365 -2.05 6.32 -5.62
CA VAL A 365 -3.27 5.51 -5.48
C VAL A 365 -2.92 4.10 -4.99
N PRO A 366 -3.41 3.68 -3.81
CA PRO A 366 -3.11 2.40 -3.21
C PRO A 366 -3.91 1.25 -3.84
N LEU A 367 -3.24 0.45 -4.67
CA LEU A 367 -3.79 -0.76 -5.27
C LEU A 367 -3.19 -1.99 -4.56
N PRO A 368 -4.00 -2.81 -3.85
CA PRO A 368 -3.49 -3.97 -3.12
C PRO A 368 -2.96 -5.06 -4.06
N GLY A 369 -1.99 -5.84 -3.59
CA GLY A 369 -1.42 -6.97 -4.35
C GLY A 369 -2.29 -8.23 -4.39
N ALA A 370 -3.41 -8.25 -3.65
CA ALA A 370 -4.35 -9.37 -3.63
C ALA A 370 -5.79 -8.88 -3.53
N ILE A 371 -6.71 -9.64 -4.12
CA ILE A 371 -8.15 -9.42 -4.13
C ILE A 371 -8.77 -10.26 -3.01
N SER A 372 -9.21 -9.58 -1.95
CA SER A 372 -9.95 -10.16 -0.83
C SER A 372 -11.36 -9.58 -0.79
N VAL A 373 -12.36 -10.44 -0.58
CA VAL A 373 -13.77 -10.01 -0.49
C VAL A 373 -14.09 -9.69 0.96
N PRO A 374 -14.65 -8.51 1.27
CA PRO A 374 -15.09 -8.20 2.63
C PRO A 374 -16.18 -9.17 3.08
N LEU A 375 -15.94 -9.85 4.20
CA LEU A 375 -16.86 -10.83 4.76
C LEU A 375 -17.89 -10.15 5.69
N PRO A 376 -19.12 -10.66 5.76
CA PRO A 376 -20.11 -10.15 6.69
C PRO A 376 -19.64 -10.30 8.14
N PRO A 377 -20.01 -9.36 9.03
CA PRO A 377 -19.63 -9.43 10.44
C PRO A 377 -20.19 -10.70 11.09
N VAL A 378 -19.45 -11.23 12.06
CA VAL A 378 -19.89 -12.41 12.82
C VAL A 378 -21.04 -12.00 13.75
N SER A 379 -22.26 -12.26 13.33
CA SER A 379 -23.45 -12.10 14.15
C SER A 379 -23.53 -13.18 15.25
N ALA A 380 -24.23 -12.85 16.34
CA ALA A 380 -24.55 -13.84 17.38
C ALA A 380 -25.25 -15.06 16.77
N ALA A 381 -24.97 -16.25 17.31
CA ALA A 381 -25.56 -17.48 16.80
C ALA A 381 -27.10 -17.41 16.92
N PRO A 382 -27.85 -17.62 15.82
CA PRO A 382 -29.30 -17.56 15.87
C PRO A 382 -29.86 -18.74 16.69
N PRO A 383 -31.08 -18.61 17.24
CA PRO A 383 -31.74 -19.73 17.90
C PRO A 383 -32.00 -20.87 16.89
N PRO A 384 -31.96 -22.14 17.32
CA PRO A 384 -32.24 -23.26 16.44
C PRO A 384 -33.71 -23.26 16.02
N GLN A 385 -33.99 -23.69 14.78
CA GLN A 385 -35.32 -23.79 14.22
C GLN A 385 -36.15 -24.89 14.89
N ASP A 386 -37.49 -24.76 14.82
CA ASP A 386 -38.41 -25.69 15.47
C ASP A 386 -38.30 -27.13 14.93
N ASN A 387 -38.04 -27.29 13.63
CA ASN A 387 -37.76 -28.59 13.02
C ASN A 387 -36.56 -29.31 13.68
N ALA A 388 -35.48 -28.59 13.99
CA ALA A 388 -34.30 -29.13 14.65
C ALA A 388 -34.57 -29.44 16.13
N ARG A 389 -35.38 -28.62 16.81
CA ARG A 389 -35.83 -28.87 18.19
C ARG A 389 -36.70 -30.12 18.27
N LEU A 390 -37.69 -30.24 17.39
CA LEU A 390 -38.57 -31.42 17.28
C LEU A 390 -37.75 -32.67 16.96
N LEU A 391 -36.79 -32.57 16.05
CA LEU A 391 -35.92 -33.68 15.69
C LEU A 391 -34.99 -34.09 16.83
N ARG A 392 -34.50 -33.14 17.63
CA ARG A 392 -33.75 -33.41 18.87
C ARG A 392 -34.61 -34.14 19.91
N LEU A 393 -35.88 -33.75 20.07
CA LEU A 393 -36.84 -34.43 20.95
C LEU A 393 -37.07 -35.87 20.47
N LYS A 394 -37.30 -36.08 19.17
CA LYS A 394 -37.38 -37.42 18.57
C LYS A 394 -36.12 -38.25 18.83
N ARG A 395 -34.93 -37.66 18.66
CA ARG A 395 -33.64 -38.33 18.96
C ARG A 395 -33.54 -38.78 20.42
N ARG A 396 -33.99 -37.94 21.36
CA ARG A 396 -33.99 -38.26 22.81
C ARG A 396 -35.07 -39.28 23.20
N ALA A 397 -36.23 -39.25 22.57
CA ALA A 397 -37.34 -40.16 22.84
C ALA A 397 -37.16 -41.54 22.20
N LEU A 398 -36.44 -41.63 21.08
CA LEU A 398 -36.23 -42.87 20.33
C LEU A 398 -35.65 -44.05 21.17
N PRO A 399 -34.62 -43.90 22.02
CA PRO A 399 -34.14 -45.00 22.86
C PRO A 399 -35.20 -45.48 23.87
N VAL A 400 -35.98 -44.55 24.43
CA VAL A 400 -37.08 -44.86 25.35
C VAL A 400 -38.19 -45.62 24.62
N ALA A 401 -38.59 -45.13 23.43
CA ALA A 401 -39.60 -45.79 22.60
C ALA A 401 -39.16 -47.19 22.15
N ARG A 402 -37.88 -47.39 21.82
CA ARG A 402 -37.32 -48.72 21.50
C ARG A 402 -37.29 -49.63 22.72
N GLY A 403 -36.96 -49.11 23.91
CA GLY A 403 -37.00 -49.87 25.16
C GLY A 403 -38.42 -50.33 25.52
N VAL A 404 -39.41 -49.43 25.43
CA VAL A 404 -40.82 -49.75 25.63
C VAL A 404 -41.31 -50.75 24.58
N GLY A 405 -40.98 -50.54 23.30
CA GLY A 405 -41.36 -51.44 22.22
C GLY A 405 -40.77 -52.85 22.39
N ALA A 406 -39.50 -52.95 22.81
CA ALA A 406 -38.85 -54.23 23.11
C ALA A 406 -39.49 -54.99 24.28
N ALA A 407 -40.10 -54.29 25.24
CA ALA A 407 -40.84 -54.89 26.35
C ALA A 407 -42.28 -55.31 25.96
N LEU A 408 -42.92 -54.59 25.02
CA LEU A 408 -44.27 -54.90 24.55
C LEU A 408 -44.35 -56.22 23.76
N VAL A 409 -43.29 -56.60 23.04
CA VAL A 409 -43.25 -57.86 22.28
C VAL A 409 -43.35 -59.12 23.18
N PRO A 410 -42.52 -59.29 24.23
CA PRO A 410 -42.66 -60.42 25.17
C PRO A 410 -43.94 -60.32 26.01
N LEU A 411 -44.41 -59.12 26.36
CA LEU A 411 -45.69 -58.94 27.05
C LEU A 411 -46.89 -59.37 26.19
N ALA A 412 -46.85 -59.11 24.89
CA ALA A 412 -47.86 -59.58 23.94
C ALA A 412 -47.88 -61.12 23.86
N ALA A 413 -46.71 -61.76 23.81
CA ALA A 413 -46.59 -63.21 23.82
C ALA A 413 -47.12 -63.83 25.14
N LEU A 414 -46.79 -63.21 26.28
CA LEU A 414 -47.29 -63.63 27.59
C LEU A 414 -48.81 -63.45 27.72
N GLY A 415 -49.36 -62.34 27.23
CA GLY A 415 -50.79 -62.08 27.24
C GLY A 415 -51.58 -63.12 26.45
N VAL A 416 -51.12 -63.49 25.25
CA VAL A 416 -51.74 -64.56 24.45
C VAL A 416 -51.65 -65.91 25.17
N TYR A 417 -50.52 -66.22 25.81
CA TYR A 417 -50.35 -67.44 26.60
C TYR A 417 -51.32 -67.51 27.80
N LEU A 418 -51.63 -66.37 28.43
CA LEU A 418 -52.56 -66.26 29.56
C LEU A 418 -54.04 -66.12 29.15
N GLY A 419 -54.39 -66.33 27.89
CA GLY A 419 -55.78 -66.36 27.41
C GLY A 419 -56.29 -65.07 26.76
N MET A 420 -55.42 -64.09 26.49
CA MET A 420 -55.80 -62.91 25.70
C MET A 420 -56.04 -63.31 24.22
N PRO A 421 -57.10 -62.82 23.55
CA PRO A 421 -57.34 -63.14 22.14
C PRO A 421 -56.15 -62.74 21.24
N TRP A 422 -55.77 -63.63 20.31
CA TRP A 422 -54.55 -63.53 19.51
C TRP A 422 -54.42 -62.21 18.72
N PHE A 423 -55.53 -61.62 18.29
CA PHE A 423 -55.52 -60.35 17.53
C PHE A 423 -55.11 -59.14 18.39
N TYR A 424 -55.41 -59.14 19.70
CA TYR A 424 -54.87 -58.14 20.63
C TYR A 424 -53.37 -58.32 20.85
N GLY A 425 -52.90 -59.56 20.88
CA GLY A 425 -51.46 -59.87 20.96
C GLY A 425 -50.70 -59.38 19.73
N LEU A 426 -51.24 -59.62 18.54
CA LEU A 426 -50.67 -59.10 17.29
C LEU A 426 -50.66 -57.57 17.24
N ALA A 427 -51.71 -56.90 17.71
CA ALA A 427 -51.75 -55.44 17.77
C ALA A 427 -50.66 -54.87 18.70
N LEU A 428 -50.45 -55.47 19.87
CA LEU A 428 -49.39 -55.08 20.81
C LEU A 428 -47.99 -55.37 20.26
N ALA A 429 -47.78 -56.51 19.62
CA ALA A 429 -46.51 -56.85 18.97
C ALA A 429 -46.22 -55.90 17.81
N ALA A 430 -47.22 -55.59 16.97
CA ALA A 430 -47.09 -54.61 15.90
C ALA A 430 -46.71 -53.23 16.43
N LEU A 431 -47.39 -52.75 17.49
CA LEU A 431 -47.05 -51.50 18.20
C LEU A 431 -45.62 -51.52 18.74
N GLY A 432 -45.19 -52.63 19.35
CA GLY A 432 -43.83 -52.81 19.87
C GLY A 432 -42.73 -52.81 18.79
N LEU A 433 -43.06 -53.26 17.58
CA LEU A 433 -42.13 -53.29 16.44
C LEU A 433 -42.04 -51.95 15.69
N THR A 434 -43.06 -51.09 15.75
CA THR A 434 -43.05 -49.77 15.06
C THR A 434 -41.82 -48.88 15.34
N PRO A 435 -41.32 -48.70 16.59
CA PRO A 435 -40.15 -47.86 16.85
C PRO A 435 -38.81 -48.45 16.36
N LEU A 436 -38.74 -49.74 16.04
CA LEU A 436 -37.53 -50.39 15.50
C LEU A 436 -37.26 -49.98 14.04
N GLY A 437 -38.32 -49.71 13.27
CA GLY A 437 -38.23 -49.24 11.88
C GLY A 437 -37.87 -47.75 11.73
N VAL A 438 -37.99 -46.96 12.80
CA VAL A 438 -37.70 -45.51 12.76
C VAL A 438 -36.18 -45.27 12.77
N LYS A 439 -35.66 -44.75 11.66
CA LYS A 439 -34.25 -44.33 11.52
C LYS A 439 -34.13 -42.81 11.75
N PHE A 440 -33.18 -42.43 12.59
CA PHE A 440 -32.76 -41.04 12.72
C PHE A 440 -31.69 -40.76 11.65
N SER A 441 -31.95 -39.79 10.76
CA SER A 441 -30.94 -39.26 9.84
C SER A 441 -30.85 -37.74 9.99
N ALA A 442 -29.63 -37.27 10.24
CA ALA A 442 -29.30 -35.85 10.22
C ALA A 442 -28.53 -35.46 8.95
N ASP A 443 -28.44 -36.37 7.97
CA ASP A 443 -27.61 -36.22 6.77
C ASP A 443 -28.04 -35.01 5.95
N ARG A 444 -29.34 -34.67 5.99
CA ARG A 444 -29.87 -33.45 5.37
C ARG A 444 -29.21 -32.16 5.90
N TYR A 445 -28.93 -32.07 7.20
CA TYR A 445 -28.31 -30.87 7.78
C TYR A 445 -26.82 -30.78 7.41
N LEU A 446 -26.10 -31.91 7.42
CA LEU A 446 -24.70 -31.97 7.02
C LEU A 446 -24.53 -31.70 5.52
N ALA A 447 -25.38 -32.30 4.67
CA ALA A 447 -25.42 -32.04 3.23
C ALA A 447 -25.77 -30.57 2.95
N ARG A 448 -26.72 -29.98 3.70
CA ARG A 448 -27.07 -28.57 3.57
C ARG A 448 -25.92 -27.65 3.97
N HIS A 449 -25.19 -27.98 5.02
CA HIS A 449 -23.98 -27.25 5.43
C HIS A 449 -22.92 -27.27 4.32
N GLN A 450 -22.64 -28.44 3.74
CA GLN A 450 -21.68 -28.58 2.65
C GLN A 450 -22.12 -27.79 1.40
N GLN A 451 -23.41 -27.86 1.05
CA GLN A 451 -23.99 -27.08 -0.05
C GLN A 451 -23.81 -25.57 0.17
N LEU A 452 -24.17 -25.06 1.36
CA LEU A 452 -24.03 -23.64 1.69
C LEU A 452 -22.58 -23.18 1.66
N CYS A 453 -21.64 -24.00 2.13
CA CYS A 453 -20.20 -23.71 2.01
C CYS A 453 -19.78 -23.60 0.54
N GLY A 454 -20.27 -24.50 -0.33
CA GLY A 454 -20.01 -24.45 -1.77
C GLY A 454 -20.59 -23.19 -2.42
N GLU A 455 -21.83 -22.82 -2.09
CA GLU A 455 -22.49 -21.59 -2.55
C GLU A 455 -21.68 -20.34 -2.14
N ILE A 456 -21.17 -20.29 -0.90
CA ILE A 456 -20.31 -19.19 -0.42
C ILE A 456 -19.00 -19.12 -1.19
N VAL A 457 -18.29 -20.23 -1.36
CA VAL A 457 -17.02 -20.27 -2.10
C VAL A 457 -17.23 -19.81 -3.54
N ALA A 458 -18.28 -20.29 -4.21
CA ALA A 458 -18.63 -19.88 -5.56
C ALA A 458 -18.95 -18.38 -5.65
N ARG A 459 -19.74 -17.85 -4.71
CA ARG A 459 -20.07 -16.42 -4.66
C ARG A 459 -18.83 -15.56 -4.45
N VAL A 460 -17.94 -15.96 -3.53
CA VAL A 460 -16.66 -15.26 -3.29
C VAL A 460 -15.80 -15.26 -4.54
N ALA A 461 -15.69 -16.39 -5.25
CA ALA A 461 -14.93 -16.46 -6.49
C ALA A 461 -15.50 -15.52 -7.57
N THR A 462 -16.82 -15.48 -7.75
CA THR A 462 -17.49 -14.55 -8.67
C THR A 462 -17.21 -13.08 -8.32
N LEU A 463 -17.28 -12.73 -7.02
CA LEU A 463 -16.97 -11.37 -6.55
C LEU A 463 -15.50 -11.00 -6.77
N GLN A 464 -14.57 -11.94 -6.54
CA GLN A 464 -13.14 -11.72 -6.80
C GLN A 464 -12.87 -11.49 -8.30
N GLN A 465 -13.54 -12.22 -9.19
CA GLN A 465 -13.42 -12.04 -10.64
C GLN A 465 -14.02 -10.71 -11.12
N ALA A 466 -15.13 -10.28 -10.52
CA ALA A 466 -15.78 -9.01 -10.84
C ALA A 466 -15.09 -7.77 -10.21
N ALA A 467 -14.03 -7.97 -9.42
CA ALA A 467 -13.39 -6.88 -8.69
C ALA A 467 -12.86 -5.78 -9.64
N PRO A 468 -13.12 -4.49 -9.36
CA PRO A 468 -12.68 -3.37 -10.20
C PRO A 468 -11.15 -3.21 -10.24
N LEU A 469 -10.42 -3.83 -9.30
CA LEU A 469 -8.98 -3.70 -9.15
C LEU A 469 -8.20 -4.07 -10.43
N SER A 470 -8.59 -5.14 -11.13
CA SER A 470 -7.92 -5.56 -12.37
C SER A 470 -8.03 -4.51 -13.47
N ARG A 471 -9.23 -3.92 -13.63
CA ARG A 471 -9.50 -2.81 -14.55
C ARG A 471 -8.69 -1.57 -14.16
N ALA A 472 -8.62 -1.23 -12.88
CA ALA A 472 -7.83 -0.10 -12.40
C ALA A 472 -6.34 -0.26 -12.72
N ILE A 473 -5.77 -1.45 -12.51
CA ILE A 473 -4.36 -1.75 -12.82
C ILE A 473 -4.10 -1.70 -14.33
N LYS A 474 -5.03 -2.19 -15.16
CA LYS A 474 -4.95 -2.09 -16.62
C LYS A 474 -4.91 -0.64 -17.08
N VAL A 475 -5.84 0.21 -16.63
CA VAL A 475 -5.87 1.64 -17.01
C VAL A 475 -4.61 2.36 -16.50
N LYS A 476 -4.10 1.99 -15.31
CA LYS A 476 -2.81 2.49 -14.84
C LYS A 476 -1.68 2.15 -15.82
N ALA A 477 -1.60 0.91 -16.32
CA ALA A 477 -0.62 0.53 -17.32
C ALA A 477 -0.76 1.33 -18.63
N GLU A 478 -1.99 1.59 -19.08
CA GLU A 478 -2.26 2.43 -20.27
C GLU A 478 -1.79 3.88 -20.08
N ILE A 479 -1.94 4.45 -18.88
CA ILE A 479 -1.39 5.78 -18.56
C ILE A 479 0.14 5.78 -18.69
N TYR A 480 0.81 4.76 -18.13
CA TYR A 480 2.26 4.62 -18.25
C TYR A 480 2.72 4.57 -19.71
N GLU A 481 2.04 3.79 -20.54
CA GLU A 481 2.34 3.68 -21.97
C GLU A 481 2.14 5.02 -22.70
N ALA A 482 1.03 5.70 -22.46
CA ALA A 482 0.74 6.99 -23.07
C ALA A 482 1.74 8.09 -22.67
N VAL A 483 2.18 8.08 -21.40
CA VAL A 483 3.23 9.00 -20.90
C VAL A 483 4.56 8.73 -21.60
N GLU A 484 4.91 7.47 -21.83
CA GLU A 484 6.16 7.13 -22.53
C GLU A 484 6.10 7.50 -24.02
N GLN A 485 4.98 7.25 -24.69
CA GLN A 485 4.74 7.72 -26.06
C GLN A 485 4.84 9.25 -26.17
N PHE A 486 4.31 9.98 -25.19
CA PHE A 486 4.43 11.44 -25.14
C PHE A 486 5.90 11.90 -24.99
N ARG A 487 6.70 11.22 -24.16
CA ARG A 487 8.14 11.51 -24.02
C ARG A 487 8.89 11.28 -25.33
N GLN A 488 8.60 10.19 -26.03
CA GLN A 488 9.20 9.89 -27.33
C GLN A 488 8.86 10.96 -28.37
N LEU A 489 7.61 11.42 -28.42
CA LEU A 489 7.19 12.52 -29.30
C LEU A 489 7.90 13.83 -28.95
N SER A 490 8.10 14.11 -27.67
CA SER A 490 8.83 15.32 -27.21
C SER A 490 10.30 15.29 -27.64
N THR A 491 10.94 14.12 -27.55
CA THR A 491 12.30 13.91 -28.07
C THR A 491 12.33 14.06 -29.59
N ALA A 492 11.41 13.41 -30.32
CA ALA A 492 11.33 13.51 -31.77
C ALA A 492 11.11 14.96 -32.25
N PHE A 493 10.29 15.75 -31.53
CA PHE A 493 10.09 17.17 -31.79
C PHE A 493 11.41 17.95 -31.73
N SER A 494 12.19 17.73 -30.67
CA SER A 494 13.48 18.42 -30.45
C SER A 494 14.53 18.05 -31.51
N GLN A 495 14.43 16.85 -32.10
CA GLN A 495 15.40 16.33 -33.07
C GLN A 495 15.10 16.76 -34.52
N GLN A 496 13.88 17.21 -34.83
CA GLN A 496 13.47 17.55 -36.22
C GLN A 496 14.41 18.53 -36.92
N ALA A 497 14.91 19.53 -36.20
CA ALA A 497 15.85 20.50 -36.74
C ALA A 497 17.17 19.85 -37.19
N ALA A 498 17.71 18.95 -36.38
CA ALA A 498 18.96 18.24 -36.66
C ALA A 498 18.78 17.20 -37.78
N GLU A 499 17.65 16.48 -37.79
CA GLU A 499 17.30 15.53 -38.85
C GLU A 499 17.19 16.23 -40.21
N TRP A 500 16.46 17.35 -40.27
CA TRP A 500 16.35 18.14 -41.49
C TRP A 500 17.71 18.67 -41.98
N ASP A 501 18.56 19.15 -41.07
CA ASP A 501 19.89 19.65 -41.42
C ASP A 501 20.78 18.54 -42.02
N SER A 502 20.69 17.32 -41.46
CA SER A 502 21.39 16.13 -41.99
C SER A 502 20.89 15.70 -43.37
N GLU A 503 19.56 15.66 -43.57
CA GLU A 503 18.93 15.39 -44.87
C GLU A 503 19.39 16.43 -45.91
N ARG A 504 19.41 17.71 -45.52
CA ARG A 504 19.82 18.81 -46.38
C ARG A 504 21.29 18.73 -46.75
N ARG A 505 22.17 18.43 -45.81
CA ARG A 505 23.60 18.23 -46.08
C ARG A 505 23.81 17.10 -47.09
N THR A 506 23.11 15.99 -46.92
CA THR A 506 23.18 14.85 -47.84
C THR A 506 22.72 15.26 -49.24
N LYS A 507 21.60 15.97 -49.34
CA LYS A 507 21.09 16.48 -50.62
C LYS A 507 22.04 17.46 -51.30
N GLN A 508 22.59 18.43 -50.55
CA GLN A 508 23.56 19.38 -51.09
C GLN A 508 24.84 18.70 -51.58
N LEU A 509 25.32 17.68 -50.86
CA LEU A 509 26.45 16.87 -51.29
C LEU A 509 26.12 16.10 -52.56
N ASP A 510 24.95 15.45 -52.63
CA ASP A 510 24.53 14.72 -53.83
C ASP A 510 24.40 15.67 -55.03
N ASP A 511 23.78 16.85 -54.86
CA ASP A 511 23.68 17.90 -55.88
C ASP A 511 25.07 18.41 -56.33
N HIS A 512 26.04 18.47 -55.40
CA HIS A 512 27.43 18.80 -55.71
C HIS A 512 28.07 17.70 -56.57
N LEU A 513 27.93 16.44 -56.17
CA LEU A 513 28.51 15.28 -56.86
C LEU A 513 27.91 15.05 -58.26
N VAL A 514 26.63 15.38 -58.47
CA VAL A 514 25.99 15.34 -59.81
C VAL A 514 26.67 16.29 -60.79
N ARG A 515 27.15 17.44 -60.33
CA ARG A 515 27.82 18.43 -61.20
C ARG A 515 29.23 17.99 -61.61
N GLN A 516 29.82 17.04 -60.89
CA GLN A 516 31.18 16.54 -61.13
C GLN A 516 31.14 15.40 -62.15
N GLN A 517 31.37 15.73 -63.43
CA GLN A 517 31.35 14.76 -64.52
C GLN A 517 32.66 13.97 -64.60
N ILE A 518 32.56 12.65 -64.69
CA ILE A 518 33.72 11.75 -64.81
C ILE A 518 34.55 12.09 -66.07
N ARG A 519 33.88 12.38 -67.19
CA ARG A 519 34.52 12.71 -68.47
C ARG A 519 35.41 13.95 -68.41
N ARG A 520 35.13 14.89 -67.51
CA ARG A 520 35.86 16.17 -67.38
C ARG A 520 36.93 16.13 -66.29
N ALA A 521 36.99 15.04 -65.51
CA ALA A 521 37.91 14.91 -64.39
C ALA A 521 39.26 14.34 -64.85
N THR A 522 40.34 14.88 -64.30
CA THR A 522 41.71 14.34 -64.49
C THR A 522 41.95 13.20 -63.51
N LEU A 523 41.69 11.97 -63.95
CA LEU A 523 41.71 10.78 -63.12
C LEU A 523 42.93 9.91 -63.43
N SER A 524 43.72 9.59 -62.41
CA SER A 524 44.92 8.77 -62.56
C SER A 524 44.61 7.39 -63.14
N ARG A 525 45.31 6.99 -64.21
CA ARG A 525 45.19 5.68 -64.88
C ARG A 525 43.78 5.35 -65.40
N ILE A 526 42.99 6.37 -65.73
CA ILE A 526 41.70 6.23 -66.41
C ILE A 526 41.80 6.86 -67.81
N THR A 527 41.58 6.07 -68.84
CA THR A 527 41.70 6.49 -70.24
C THR A 527 40.39 7.04 -70.80
N THR A 528 40.45 7.72 -71.94
CA THR A 528 39.25 8.19 -72.65
C THR A 528 38.30 7.03 -73.01
N THR A 529 38.84 5.85 -73.33
CA THR A 529 38.09 4.61 -73.60
C THR A 529 37.40 4.08 -72.33
N ASP A 530 38.06 4.19 -71.17
CA ASP A 530 37.47 3.84 -69.87
C ASP A 530 36.29 4.76 -69.53
N CYS A 531 36.44 6.08 -69.77
CA CYS A 531 35.36 7.05 -69.56
C CYS A 531 34.14 6.80 -70.48
N ALA A 532 34.37 6.40 -71.74
CA ALA A 532 33.28 6.03 -72.65
C ALA A 532 32.57 4.75 -72.21
N THR A 533 33.31 3.76 -71.72
CA THR A 533 32.76 2.52 -71.17
C THR A 533 31.99 2.75 -69.86
N LEU A 534 32.50 3.60 -68.97
CA LEU A 534 31.78 4.02 -67.76
C LEU A 534 30.45 4.71 -68.12
N ALA A 535 30.46 5.63 -69.08
CA ALA A 535 29.26 6.35 -69.52
C ALA A 535 28.20 5.42 -70.15
N SER A 536 28.60 4.42 -70.96
CA SER A 536 27.66 3.47 -71.56
C SER A 536 27.01 2.54 -70.53
N TRP A 537 27.66 2.35 -69.36
CA TRP A 537 27.13 1.61 -68.21
C TRP A 537 26.40 2.50 -67.19
N GLY A 538 26.16 3.77 -67.52
CA GLY A 538 25.40 4.71 -66.70
C GLY A 538 26.20 5.41 -65.60
N PHE A 539 27.54 5.34 -65.63
CA PHE A 539 28.41 6.12 -64.75
C PHE A 539 28.85 7.39 -65.48
N THR A 540 28.19 8.50 -65.19
CA THR A 540 28.45 9.79 -65.85
C THR A 540 28.96 10.85 -64.88
N THR A 541 28.63 10.72 -63.60
CA THR A 541 28.92 11.68 -62.53
C THR A 541 29.56 11.02 -61.31
N ALA A 542 30.12 11.81 -60.40
CA ALA A 542 30.63 11.32 -59.12
C ALA A 542 29.53 10.69 -58.24
N LEU A 543 28.27 11.15 -58.35
CA LEU A 543 27.15 10.57 -57.61
C LEU A 543 26.88 9.12 -58.02
N ASP A 544 27.04 8.79 -59.31
CA ASP A 544 26.85 7.44 -59.82
C ASP A 544 27.84 6.45 -59.19
N ILE A 545 29.08 6.88 -58.96
CA ILE A 545 30.12 6.10 -58.26
C ILE A 545 29.75 5.90 -56.79
N LYS A 546 29.19 6.93 -56.13
CA LYS A 546 28.74 6.82 -54.73
C LYS A 546 27.57 5.84 -54.57
N GLN A 547 26.66 5.80 -55.53
CA GLN A 547 25.41 5.03 -55.43
C GLN A 547 25.51 3.60 -55.98
N GLN A 548 26.47 3.32 -56.86
CA GLN A 548 26.56 2.06 -57.60
C GLN A 548 27.97 1.48 -57.57
N ASN A 549 28.08 0.16 -57.57
CA ASN A 549 29.39 -0.50 -57.59
C ASN A 549 30.04 -0.39 -58.97
N VAL A 550 31.04 0.47 -59.12
CA VAL A 550 31.70 0.73 -60.41
C VAL A 550 32.50 -0.46 -60.97
N ARG A 551 32.77 -1.49 -60.16
CA ARG A 551 33.48 -2.71 -60.61
C ARG A 551 32.65 -3.61 -61.54
N VAL A 552 31.36 -3.31 -61.71
CA VAL A 552 30.49 -4.02 -62.67
C VAL A 552 30.83 -3.66 -64.13
N VAL A 553 31.58 -2.57 -64.35
CA VAL A 553 31.94 -2.09 -65.68
C VAL A 553 33.17 -2.86 -66.21
N PRO A 554 33.07 -3.54 -67.37
CA PRO A 554 34.20 -4.25 -67.97
C PRO A 554 35.41 -3.35 -68.18
N GLY A 555 36.61 -3.81 -67.82
CA GLY A 555 37.86 -3.04 -67.95
C GLY A 555 38.20 -2.12 -66.76
N ILE A 556 37.30 -2.00 -65.78
CA ILE A 556 37.52 -1.25 -64.53
C ILE A 556 37.89 -2.21 -63.39
N GLY A 557 39.18 -2.54 -63.31
CA GLY A 557 39.74 -3.40 -62.24
C GLY A 557 39.87 -2.70 -60.87
N PRO A 558 40.39 -3.41 -59.85
CA PRO A 558 40.50 -2.91 -58.48
C PRO A 558 41.25 -1.56 -58.35
N ILE A 559 42.30 -1.37 -59.16
CA ILE A 559 43.13 -0.15 -59.15
C ILE A 559 42.34 1.05 -59.71
N LYS A 560 41.70 0.91 -60.89
CA LYS A 560 40.88 1.99 -61.48
C LYS A 560 39.68 2.33 -60.59
N SER A 561 39.06 1.31 -60.02
CA SER A 561 37.99 1.47 -59.02
C SER A 561 38.48 2.23 -57.79
N ALA A 562 39.66 1.92 -57.25
CA ALA A 562 40.24 2.64 -56.11
C ALA A 562 40.53 4.12 -56.45
N ASN A 563 41.04 4.41 -57.65
CA ASN A 563 41.28 5.79 -58.09
C ASN A 563 39.97 6.59 -58.22
N LEU A 564 38.90 5.98 -58.72
CA LEU A 564 37.57 6.59 -58.78
C LEU A 564 37.00 6.91 -57.39
N HIS A 565 37.20 6.01 -56.42
CA HIS A 565 36.78 6.25 -55.03
C HIS A 565 37.66 7.28 -54.33
N THR A 566 38.95 7.34 -54.66
CA THR A 566 39.87 8.38 -54.13
C THR A 566 39.42 9.75 -54.59
N TRP A 567 39.12 9.90 -55.88
CA TRP A 567 38.55 11.14 -56.43
C TRP A 567 37.21 11.51 -55.79
N LEU A 568 36.32 10.54 -55.57
CA LEU A 568 35.06 10.77 -54.84
C LEU A 568 35.31 11.28 -53.42
N GLN A 569 36.30 10.74 -52.71
CA GLN A 569 36.69 11.20 -51.37
C GLN A 569 37.27 12.63 -51.40
N GLU A 570 38.04 12.99 -52.41
CA GLU A 570 38.56 14.34 -52.58
C GLU A 570 37.43 15.36 -52.80
N LEU A 571 36.44 15.01 -53.62
CA LEU A 571 35.25 15.83 -53.85
C LEU A 571 34.41 16.01 -52.57
N ASP A 572 34.24 14.95 -51.79
CA ASP A 572 33.53 15.00 -50.50
C ASP A 572 34.28 15.88 -49.48
N ARG A 573 35.62 15.80 -49.44
CA ARG A 573 36.45 16.67 -48.58
C ARG A 573 36.45 18.13 -49.03
N GLY A 574 36.32 18.38 -50.32
CA GLY A 574 36.20 19.73 -50.89
C GLY A 574 34.79 20.34 -50.80
N PHE A 575 33.78 19.55 -50.39
CA PHE A 575 32.41 20.02 -50.27
C PHE A 575 32.22 20.92 -49.04
N SER A 576 31.80 22.16 -49.28
CA SER A 576 31.42 23.11 -48.23
C SER A 576 29.90 23.15 -48.07
N TYR A 577 29.42 22.74 -46.89
CA TYR A 577 28.00 22.75 -46.57
C TYR A 577 27.47 24.17 -46.34
N ARG A 578 26.38 24.53 -47.04
CA ARG A 578 25.66 25.77 -46.75
C ARG A 578 24.75 25.57 -45.54
N SER A 579 25.23 26.03 -44.39
CA SER A 579 24.56 25.88 -43.09
C SER A 579 23.41 26.87 -42.88
N ALA A 580 23.37 28.01 -43.56
CA ALA A 580 22.29 29.00 -43.42
C ALA A 580 20.95 28.48 -43.94
N TRP A 581 19.89 28.61 -43.13
CA TRP A 581 18.55 28.12 -43.44
C TRP A 581 17.77 29.12 -44.30
N THR A 582 17.04 28.61 -45.29
CA THR A 582 16.13 29.40 -46.12
C THR A 582 14.72 29.47 -45.49
N ALA A 583 13.88 30.39 -45.96
CA ALA A 583 12.48 30.45 -45.53
C ALA A 583 11.72 29.14 -45.79
N VAL A 584 12.05 28.44 -46.88
CA VAL A 584 11.47 27.13 -47.21
C VAL A 584 11.91 26.06 -46.21
N ASP A 585 13.18 26.07 -45.78
CA ASP A 585 13.68 25.14 -44.75
C ASP A 585 12.95 25.35 -43.41
N HIS A 586 12.83 26.60 -42.97
CA HIS A 586 12.09 26.94 -41.75
C HIS A 586 10.62 26.49 -41.83
N HIS A 587 9.99 26.66 -43.00
CA HIS A 587 8.61 26.18 -43.22
C HIS A 587 8.52 24.65 -43.12
N GLN A 588 9.42 23.91 -43.76
CA GLN A 588 9.42 22.43 -43.73
C GLN A 588 9.60 21.87 -42.32
N VAL A 589 10.56 22.40 -41.56
CA VAL A 589 10.77 22.01 -40.15
C VAL A 589 9.54 22.33 -39.32
N ARG A 590 8.93 23.51 -39.49
CA ARG A 590 7.71 23.90 -38.78
C ARG A 590 6.53 22.99 -39.11
N THR A 591 6.37 22.58 -40.37
CA THR A 591 5.33 21.60 -40.77
C THR A 591 5.52 20.27 -40.05
N ARG A 592 6.73 19.70 -40.07
CA ARG A 592 7.02 18.44 -39.36
C ARG A 592 6.81 18.56 -37.84
N GLN A 593 7.24 19.68 -37.25
CA GLN A 593 7.01 19.98 -35.84
C GLN A 593 5.52 20.11 -35.51
N ASN A 594 4.72 20.74 -36.37
CA ASN A 594 3.26 20.85 -36.18
C ASN A 594 2.57 19.47 -36.24
N GLU A 595 3.01 18.57 -37.13
CA GLU A 595 2.49 17.19 -37.16
C GLU A 595 2.76 16.44 -35.85
N ILE A 596 3.95 16.62 -35.26
CA ILE A 596 4.28 16.05 -33.95
C ILE A 596 3.46 16.72 -32.84
N LEU A 597 3.26 18.04 -32.91
CA LEU A 597 2.45 18.78 -31.94
C LEU A 597 1.00 18.28 -31.90
N ILE A 598 0.39 18.00 -33.05
CA ILE A 598 -0.95 17.39 -33.14
C ILE A 598 -0.97 16.03 -32.44
N LYS A 599 0.07 15.20 -32.64
CA LYS A 599 0.19 13.90 -31.95
C LYS A 599 0.37 14.08 -30.44
N GLN A 600 1.16 15.06 -30.00
CA GLN A 600 1.33 15.38 -28.58
C GLN A 600 0.00 15.80 -27.93
N GLN A 601 -0.80 16.63 -28.59
CA GLN A 601 -2.14 17.02 -28.12
C GLN A 601 -3.08 15.80 -28.05
N GLY A 602 -3.05 14.92 -29.04
CA GLY A 602 -3.81 13.66 -29.00
C GLY A 602 -3.41 12.77 -27.82
N MET A 603 -2.12 12.73 -27.46
CA MET A 603 -1.64 12.00 -26.28
C MET A 603 -2.05 12.68 -24.98
N GLU A 604 -2.01 14.02 -24.88
CA GLU A 604 -2.52 14.76 -23.72
C GLU A 604 -3.98 14.40 -23.43
N GLU A 605 -4.85 14.44 -24.44
CA GLU A 605 -6.27 14.11 -24.30
C GLU A 605 -6.49 12.64 -23.94
N ARG A 606 -5.71 11.72 -24.53
CA ARG A 606 -5.73 10.30 -24.14
C ARG A 606 -5.36 10.12 -22.67
N ILE A 607 -4.30 10.79 -22.20
CA ILE A 607 -3.87 10.73 -20.80
C ILE A 607 -4.96 11.30 -19.88
N LYS A 608 -5.56 12.45 -20.21
CA LYS A 608 -6.66 13.03 -19.41
C LYS A 608 -7.84 12.08 -19.30
N LYS A 609 -8.25 11.46 -20.41
CA LYS A 609 -9.35 10.47 -20.44
C LYS A 609 -9.02 9.22 -19.62
N SER A 610 -7.82 8.66 -19.78
CA SER A 610 -7.40 7.49 -18.99
C SER A 610 -7.30 7.85 -17.50
N LEU A 611 -6.86 9.06 -17.16
CA LEU A 611 -6.80 9.55 -15.79
C LEU A 611 -8.20 9.66 -15.15
N SER A 612 -9.20 10.20 -15.86
CA SER A 612 -10.57 10.28 -15.33
C SER A 612 -11.20 8.90 -15.12
N VAL A 613 -10.93 7.94 -16.02
CA VAL A 613 -11.36 6.53 -15.85
C VAL A 613 -10.63 5.88 -14.68
N PHE A 614 -9.34 6.15 -14.50
CA PHE A 614 -8.58 5.62 -13.38
C PHE A 614 -9.11 6.12 -12.04
N GLN A 615 -9.48 7.40 -11.95
CA GLN A 615 -10.11 7.98 -10.76
C GLN A 615 -11.42 7.29 -10.38
N SER A 616 -12.31 7.09 -11.35
CA SER A 616 -13.59 6.45 -11.09
C SER A 616 -13.41 4.99 -10.65
N LEU A 617 -12.48 4.27 -11.26
CA LEU A 617 -12.12 2.89 -10.88
C LEU A 617 -11.44 2.82 -9.50
N ALA A 618 -10.61 3.81 -9.13
CA ALA A 618 -10.00 3.88 -7.80
C ALA A 618 -11.08 4.08 -6.71
N LEU A 619 -12.03 5.00 -6.94
CA LEU A 619 -13.20 5.21 -6.07
C LEU A 619 -14.10 3.97 -6.00
N GLU A 620 -14.35 3.31 -7.13
CA GLU A 620 -15.11 2.05 -7.18
C GLU A 620 -14.40 0.95 -6.39
N THR A 621 -13.08 0.84 -6.51
CA THR A 621 -12.26 -0.14 -5.79
C THR A 621 -12.32 0.08 -4.29
N ASP A 622 -12.22 1.32 -3.82
CA ASP A 622 -12.31 1.61 -2.39
C ASP A 622 -13.72 1.42 -1.83
N ARG A 623 -14.77 1.71 -2.61
CA ARG A 623 -16.14 1.36 -2.22
C ARG A 623 -16.30 -0.16 -2.15
N TRP A 624 -15.82 -0.90 -3.15
CA TRP A 624 -15.92 -2.35 -3.24
C TRP A 624 -15.24 -3.05 -2.05
N LYS A 625 -14.04 -2.60 -1.64
CA LYS A 625 -13.33 -3.14 -0.47
C LYS A 625 -14.10 -2.99 0.84
N ASN A 626 -14.96 -1.97 0.93
CA ASN A 626 -15.69 -1.63 2.15
C ASN A 626 -17.16 -2.06 2.10
N SER A 627 -17.67 -2.47 0.95
CA SER A 627 -19.07 -2.90 0.78
C SER A 627 -19.18 -4.42 0.96
N VAL A 628 -19.99 -4.86 1.92
CA VAL A 628 -20.34 -6.27 2.08
C VAL A 628 -21.44 -6.64 1.10
N ASP A 629 -21.27 -7.74 0.38
CA ASP A 629 -22.26 -8.25 -0.58
C ASP A 629 -23.52 -8.77 0.15
N SER A 630 -24.70 -8.40 -0.34
CA SER A 630 -25.99 -8.74 0.28
C SER A 630 -26.32 -10.23 0.17
N GLU A 631 -26.00 -10.84 -0.98
CA GLU A 631 -26.18 -12.28 -1.19
C GLU A 631 -25.24 -13.08 -0.28
N LEU A 632 -23.98 -12.66 -0.18
CA LEU A 632 -23.02 -13.24 0.76
C LEU A 632 -23.52 -13.14 2.21
N THR A 633 -24.09 -11.99 2.59
CA THR A 633 -24.69 -11.79 3.92
C THR A 633 -25.83 -12.79 4.17
N ALA A 634 -26.73 -12.99 3.19
CA ALA A 634 -27.81 -13.96 3.29
C ALA A 634 -27.30 -15.41 3.38
N LEU A 635 -26.29 -15.78 2.59
CA LEU A 635 -25.67 -17.11 2.62
C LEU A 635 -25.02 -17.39 3.98
N PHE A 636 -24.28 -16.44 4.54
CA PHE A 636 -23.67 -16.56 5.87
C PHE A 636 -24.72 -16.66 6.98
N ALA A 637 -25.83 -15.92 6.88
CA ALA A 637 -26.94 -16.05 7.83
C ALA A 637 -27.58 -17.45 7.79
N ARG A 638 -27.80 -17.99 6.59
CA ARG A 638 -28.32 -19.37 6.40
C ARG A 638 -27.34 -20.42 6.90
N LEU A 639 -26.03 -20.22 6.69
CA LEU A 639 -25.00 -21.09 7.22
C LEU A 639 -25.00 -21.06 8.76
N ALA A 640 -25.05 -19.88 9.37
CA ALA A 640 -25.11 -19.72 10.82
C ALA A 640 -26.34 -20.41 11.43
N GLN A 641 -27.50 -20.32 10.77
CA GLN A 641 -28.71 -21.05 11.17
C GLN A 641 -28.50 -22.57 11.09
N CYS A 642 -27.95 -23.07 9.98
CA CYS A 642 -27.68 -24.49 9.80
C CYS A 642 -26.71 -25.02 10.86
N GLU A 643 -25.66 -24.27 11.19
CA GLU A 643 -24.72 -24.62 12.27
C GLU A 643 -25.41 -24.63 13.65
N ALA A 644 -26.31 -23.69 13.93
CA ALA A 644 -27.10 -23.69 15.17
C ALA A 644 -28.00 -24.93 15.28
N ASP A 645 -28.61 -25.35 14.18
CA ASP A 645 -29.44 -26.56 14.12
C ASP A 645 -28.60 -27.83 14.32
N ILE A 646 -27.42 -27.93 13.69
CA ILE A 646 -26.47 -29.03 13.89
C ILE A 646 -26.03 -29.12 15.36
N ARG A 647 -25.68 -27.99 15.99
CA ARG A 647 -25.33 -27.92 17.42
C ARG A 647 -26.51 -28.37 18.30
N CYS A 648 -27.73 -27.94 17.98
CA CYS A 648 -28.95 -28.34 18.70
C CYS A 648 -29.16 -29.86 18.65
N LEU A 649 -28.88 -30.49 17.51
CA LEU A 649 -28.96 -31.95 17.36
C LEU A 649 -27.86 -32.69 18.14
N GLY A 650 -26.85 -32.02 18.69
CA GLY A 650 -25.72 -32.64 19.40
C GLY A 650 -24.71 -33.28 18.45
N LEU A 651 -24.54 -32.71 17.25
CA LEU A 651 -23.56 -33.14 16.25
C LEU A 651 -22.40 -32.12 16.19
N LYS A 652 -21.22 -32.60 15.77
CA LYS A 652 -20.06 -31.73 15.53
C LYS A 652 -20.28 -30.93 14.25
N VAL A 653 -20.12 -29.61 14.32
CA VAL A 653 -20.20 -28.74 13.14
C VAL A 653 -18.98 -28.99 12.23
N PRO A 654 -19.17 -29.27 10.93
CA PRO A 654 -18.06 -29.43 10.00
C PRO A 654 -17.23 -28.16 9.87
N THR A 655 -15.94 -28.29 9.56
CA THR A 655 -15.06 -27.14 9.34
C THR A 655 -15.42 -26.40 8.05
N ARG A 656 -15.40 -25.07 8.08
CA ARG A 656 -15.61 -24.24 6.88
C ARG A 656 -14.38 -24.30 5.97
N PRO A 657 -14.55 -24.29 4.64
CA PRO A 657 -13.43 -24.19 3.72
C PRO A 657 -12.75 -22.80 3.83
N PRO A 658 -11.42 -22.70 3.58
CA PRO A 658 -10.72 -21.42 3.60
C PRO A 658 -11.14 -20.55 2.41
N LEU A 659 -11.40 -19.26 2.68
CA LEU A 659 -11.71 -18.25 1.66
C LEU A 659 -10.43 -17.48 1.32
N ASN A 660 -9.60 -18.05 0.45
CA ASN A 660 -8.28 -17.50 0.12
C ASN A 660 -8.39 -16.29 -0.83
N PRO A 661 -7.58 -15.23 -0.63
CA PRO A 661 -7.49 -14.13 -1.58
C PRO A 661 -6.79 -14.58 -2.88
N ILE A 662 -7.17 -13.98 -4.00
CA ILE A 662 -6.52 -14.21 -5.31
C ILE A 662 -5.48 -13.12 -5.54
N ALA A 663 -4.33 -13.46 -6.12
CA ALA A 663 -3.31 -12.46 -6.48
C ALA A 663 -3.87 -11.44 -7.49
N ALA A 664 -3.64 -10.15 -7.26
CA ALA A 664 -3.98 -9.12 -8.23
C ALA A 664 -2.98 -9.17 -9.40
N PRO A 665 -3.43 -8.83 -10.63
CA PRO A 665 -2.51 -8.73 -11.76
C PRO A 665 -1.47 -7.63 -11.51
N THR A 666 -0.27 -7.77 -12.08
CA THR A 666 0.80 -6.77 -11.91
C THR A 666 0.80 -5.77 -13.08
N LEU A 667 1.40 -4.59 -12.89
CA LEU A 667 1.59 -3.63 -13.98
C LEU A 667 2.33 -4.27 -15.17
N ALA A 668 3.35 -5.10 -14.88
CA ALA A 668 4.14 -5.80 -15.89
C ALA A 668 3.29 -6.76 -16.75
N SER A 669 2.29 -7.44 -16.15
CA SER A 669 1.44 -8.37 -16.91
C SER A 669 0.62 -7.69 -18.01
N PHE A 670 0.31 -6.39 -17.87
CA PHE A 670 -0.39 -5.63 -18.91
C PHE A 670 0.57 -4.96 -19.91
N GLN A 671 1.80 -4.67 -19.50
CA GLN A 671 2.82 -4.09 -20.39
C GLN A 671 3.36 -5.12 -21.39
N GLN A 672 3.54 -6.38 -20.98
CA GLN A 672 4.02 -7.45 -21.88
C GLN A 672 3.02 -7.79 -23.00
N ALA A 673 1.71 -7.72 -22.72
CA ALA A 673 0.67 -8.02 -23.70
C ALA A 673 0.63 -7.02 -24.88
N ALA A 674 1.07 -5.77 -24.68
CA ALA A 674 1.15 -4.76 -25.75
C ALA A 674 2.35 -4.97 -26.68
N THR A 675 3.43 -5.61 -26.22
CA THR A 675 4.66 -5.86 -27.01
C THR A 675 4.58 -7.06 -27.96
N VAL A 676 3.55 -7.92 -27.88
CA VAL A 676 3.45 -9.14 -28.71
C VAL A 676 2.85 -8.86 -30.10
N ALA A 677 2.44 -7.63 -30.41
CA ALA A 677 1.94 -7.25 -31.74
C ALA A 677 3.05 -6.83 -32.73
N GLN A 678 4.26 -7.41 -32.66
CA GLN A 678 5.15 -7.39 -33.82
C GLN A 678 4.89 -8.64 -34.67
N PRO A 679 4.50 -8.51 -35.96
CA PRO A 679 4.34 -9.67 -36.82
C PRO A 679 5.67 -10.43 -36.87
N ALA A 680 5.61 -11.75 -36.67
CA ALA A 680 6.78 -12.61 -36.69
C ALA A 680 7.66 -12.30 -37.91
N PRO A 681 8.99 -12.20 -37.76
CA PRO A 681 9.88 -11.83 -38.85
C PRO A 681 9.72 -12.81 -40.01
N VAL A 682 9.40 -12.30 -41.21
CA VAL A 682 9.26 -13.12 -42.41
C VAL A 682 10.64 -13.71 -42.74
N LEU A 683 10.77 -15.03 -42.63
CA LEU A 683 12.03 -15.73 -42.87
C LEU A 683 12.21 -16.10 -44.33
N CYS A 684 13.46 -16.05 -44.79
CA CYS A 684 13.85 -16.43 -46.14
C CYS A 684 13.67 -17.93 -46.36
N PRO A 685 12.95 -18.38 -47.41
CA PRO A 685 12.71 -19.80 -47.66
C PRO A 685 13.98 -20.58 -48.03
N ARG A 686 15.10 -19.90 -48.33
CA ARG A 686 16.38 -20.53 -48.72
C ARG A 686 17.40 -20.62 -47.61
N CYS A 687 17.46 -19.64 -46.71
CA CYS A 687 18.52 -19.56 -45.69
C CYS A 687 18.02 -19.17 -44.30
N GLN A 688 16.70 -19.09 -44.12
CA GLN A 688 16.00 -18.71 -42.90
C GLN A 688 16.41 -17.38 -42.26
N SER A 689 17.18 -16.55 -42.97
CA SER A 689 17.50 -15.19 -42.51
C SER A 689 16.30 -14.27 -42.61
N PRO A 690 16.20 -13.24 -41.76
CA PRO A 690 15.11 -12.27 -41.82
C PRO A 690 15.07 -11.58 -43.19
N MET A 691 13.87 -11.44 -43.75
CA MET A 691 13.64 -10.77 -45.03
C MET A 691 13.34 -9.29 -44.83
N VAL A 692 13.81 -8.48 -45.78
CA VAL A 692 13.62 -7.03 -45.82
C VAL A 692 12.67 -6.71 -46.97
N ARG A 693 11.71 -5.83 -46.75
CA ARG A 693 10.79 -5.35 -47.79
C ARG A 693 11.58 -4.53 -48.82
N ARG A 694 11.50 -4.93 -50.09
CA ARG A 694 12.15 -4.27 -51.23
C ARG A 694 11.12 -3.99 -52.31
N VAL A 695 11.39 -3.02 -53.17
CA VAL A 695 10.53 -2.69 -54.33
C VAL A 695 11.28 -3.08 -55.59
N ALA A 696 10.62 -3.83 -56.48
CA ALA A 696 11.22 -4.23 -57.74
C ALA A 696 11.42 -3.00 -58.63
N ARG A 697 12.65 -2.78 -59.09
CA ARG A 697 13.03 -1.63 -59.91
C ARG A 697 13.03 -1.92 -61.43
N ARG A 698 12.92 -3.20 -61.82
CA ARG A 698 12.95 -3.68 -63.22
C ARG A 698 12.12 -4.96 -63.38
N GLY A 699 11.60 -5.23 -64.58
CA GLY A 699 10.81 -6.43 -64.92
C GLY A 699 9.29 -6.30 -64.70
N PRO A 700 8.51 -7.38 -64.90
CA PRO A 700 7.03 -7.37 -64.88
C PRO A 700 6.39 -6.93 -63.55
N GLY A 701 7.17 -6.88 -62.47
CA GLY A 701 6.75 -6.42 -61.14
C GLY A 701 7.24 -5.02 -60.78
N ASN A 702 7.72 -4.21 -61.73
CA ASN A 702 8.25 -2.87 -61.45
C ASN A 702 7.27 -2.03 -60.61
N GLY A 703 7.75 -1.46 -59.49
CA GLY A 703 6.96 -0.70 -58.53
C GLY A 703 6.22 -1.54 -57.47
N ARG A 704 6.17 -2.88 -57.60
CA ARG A 704 5.57 -3.75 -56.58
C ARG A 704 6.58 -4.10 -55.49
N ALA A 705 6.11 -4.10 -54.24
CA ALA A 705 6.90 -4.50 -53.09
C ALA A 705 6.93 -6.02 -52.94
N PHE A 706 8.06 -6.57 -52.54
CA PHE A 706 8.26 -7.98 -52.25
C PHE A 706 9.23 -8.14 -51.05
N TRP A 707 9.21 -9.29 -50.38
CA TRP A 707 10.20 -9.62 -49.36
C TRP A 707 11.47 -10.13 -50.05
N GLY A 708 12.61 -9.49 -49.82
CA GLY A 708 13.93 -9.94 -50.28
C GLY A 708 14.82 -10.34 -49.10
N CYS A 709 15.62 -11.39 -49.23
CA CYS A 709 16.51 -11.84 -48.17
C CYS A 709 17.45 -10.72 -47.68
N GLY A 710 17.60 -10.56 -46.35
CA GLY A 710 18.52 -9.59 -45.76
C GLY A 710 20.00 -9.85 -46.11
N ARG A 711 20.37 -11.09 -46.46
CA ARG A 711 21.73 -11.47 -46.88
C ARG A 711 22.03 -11.25 -48.37
N TYR A 712 21.13 -10.61 -49.14
CA TYR A 712 21.43 -10.27 -50.54
C TYR A 712 22.69 -9.40 -50.65
N PRO A 713 23.65 -9.68 -51.55
CA PRO A 713 23.55 -10.61 -52.70
C PRO A 713 23.96 -12.07 -52.42
N GLY A 714 24.42 -12.41 -51.20
CA GLY A 714 24.81 -13.77 -50.83
C GLY A 714 23.64 -14.78 -50.74
N CYS A 715 22.40 -14.30 -50.73
CA CYS A 715 21.20 -15.13 -50.87
C CYS A 715 20.10 -14.39 -51.63
N ASN A 716 19.60 -15.00 -52.71
CA ASN A 716 18.60 -14.41 -53.61
C ASN A 716 17.16 -14.87 -53.30
N GLY A 717 16.89 -15.34 -52.08
CA GLY A 717 15.55 -15.77 -51.70
C GLY A 717 14.57 -14.60 -51.63
N THR A 718 13.41 -14.75 -52.28
CA THR A 718 12.34 -13.75 -52.33
C THR A 718 11.00 -14.37 -51.97
N ARG A 719 10.05 -13.57 -51.46
CA ARG A 719 8.65 -13.94 -51.28
C ARG A 719 7.75 -12.78 -51.75
N PRO A 720 6.61 -13.05 -52.38
CA PRO A 720 5.62 -12.01 -52.62
C PRO A 720 5.13 -11.43 -51.28
N ILE A 721 4.74 -10.15 -51.29
CA ILE A 721 4.02 -9.53 -50.18
C ILE A 721 2.54 -9.81 -50.35
#